data_AF-A0A2T7E8K2-F1
#
_entry.id   AF-A0A2T7E8K2-F1
#
_cell.length_a   1.000
_cell.length_b   1.000
_cell.length_c   1.000
_cell.angle_alpha   90.00
_cell.angle_beta   90.00
_cell.angle_gamma   90.00
#
_symmetry.space_group_name_H-M   'P 1'
#
loop_
_entity.id
_entity.type
_entity.pdbx_description
1 polymer ?
#
loop_
_entity_poly.entity_id
_entity_poly.type
_entity_poly.pdbx_seq_one_letter_code
_entity_poly.pdbx_strand_id
1 'polypeptide(L)'
;MFFSGDPSARRRVDLGGRSSKERDRKVLLEQTREERRRRQGLRLQNSSATKIQKFFRGKKALELARSEIRKNFRSTFGEHCERIDWNSFGTNSDFLRQLLFFFNANEDNDVAILCQVCNLLLQYVKRGGDTVTLFAGVNDSSQQPLVAHRVKKLALICVQAVYQKRHDWGSQVLTAPGSTSVPSVSLLETVACLINPKLPWNCKVVGYLQRRKIYCLFRGIIISVPQKDRNFGQFDSASALEQVLMLVASHVGHHPCCCPAVDPRWSFSSQLLSIPFLWHRLLQLKKVFTVNGLSKYYIHQIACFLPSLADVLPNDISANHPGYACVLANVLEASTWILSDAKFASDTAADIISISTSLLDTLPAVTSPTERADDDDEMPMDVDVKNGLDVDLERQITTAIDSKLLQHLVNALFRGRLSTDHSDLSGPSDAEVDAVGSICAFLHVTFNTFPLERIMTVLAYRTEIVPALWNFIKRCHDNRRWPYFSKFASSLPADAPGWLLPMSVFCPIYKHMLKIIDNGEFYEQEKPLSLKDLKSLVLILKQALWQLLWVIPSSSTLKVAPNPSGLKKLSVENVKTRARVGLSELLTQLQDWNSRLPFTSASDFYSQEATSENFVSQAILGNTRASEIIKLAPFLAPFTSRVKIFTSQLSSSRQSASHSGLTRHRFKIRRNRLLEDAFDQLSLLSEEDLKGPIRVSFINEHGEEEAGIDGGGIFKDFMENITRAAFDVQYGLFKETADHLLYPNPASGLVHELHLQYFHFLGSLLGKAMYEGILVDLPFATFFLSKLKQKYNFLNDLPSLDPELYRHLLFLKHYNGDIAELELYFVIVNNEYGEQCEEELLPGGRDMRVTNDNVITFIHLVANHRLNYQIRAQSTHFLRGFQQLIPKDWIDMFNEHEIQVLISGSLESLDIDDLRSNTNYSAGYHPDHEVIEMFWEVLKSFSSDNQKKFLKFVTGCSRGPLLGFQYLEPKFCIHRAGVPGMEEHADRLPTSATCMNLLKLPPYKTKEQLQTKLLYAINSEAGFDLS
;
A
#
# COMPACT_ATOMS: atom_id res chain seq x y z
N MET A 1 -41.12 -33.74 -54.34
CA MET A 1 -41.79 -35.04 -54.24
C MET A 1 -40.91 -36.04 -54.98
N PHE A 2 -40.32 -36.99 -54.27
CA PHE A 2 -39.84 -38.26 -54.81
C PHE A 2 -40.06 -39.30 -53.71
N PHE A 3 -40.84 -40.32 -54.04
CA PHE A 3 -41.31 -41.38 -53.14
C PHE A 3 -40.38 -42.58 -53.37
N SER A 4 -39.49 -42.87 -52.43
CA SER A 4 -38.70 -44.11 -52.44
C SER A 4 -39.44 -45.14 -51.60
N GLY A 5 -40.14 -46.05 -52.27
CA GLY A 5 -40.79 -47.20 -51.64
C GLY A 5 -39.75 -48.19 -51.13
N ASP A 6 -39.90 -48.60 -49.88
CA ASP A 6 -39.16 -49.73 -49.31
C ASP A 6 -40.18 -50.73 -48.72
N PRO A 7 -40.25 -52.00 -49.19
CA PRO A 7 -41.38 -52.89 -48.95
C PRO A 7 -41.23 -53.83 -47.74
N SER A 8 -40.24 -53.64 -46.86
CA SER A 8 -39.97 -54.60 -45.78
C SER A 8 -40.32 -54.08 -44.38
N ALA A 9 -41.55 -54.32 -43.93
CA ALA A 9 -41.87 -54.69 -42.54
C ALA A 9 -43.37 -54.94 -42.38
N ARG A 10 -43.80 -56.20 -42.46
CA ARG A 10 -45.11 -56.62 -41.93
C ARG A 10 -45.15 -56.28 -40.44
N ARG A 11 -46.09 -55.42 -40.01
CA ARG A 11 -46.40 -55.23 -38.59
C ARG A 11 -47.03 -56.52 -38.04
N ARG A 12 -46.36 -57.20 -37.11
CA ARG A 12 -47.02 -58.10 -36.16
C ARG A 12 -47.92 -57.24 -35.26
N VAL A 13 -49.21 -57.55 -35.25
CA VAL A 13 -50.17 -56.99 -34.32
C VAL A 13 -50.39 -58.04 -33.24
N ASP A 14 -49.82 -57.82 -32.04
CA ASP A 14 -50.18 -58.60 -30.86
C ASP A 14 -51.37 -57.92 -30.16
N LEU A 15 -52.51 -58.62 -30.19
CA LEU A 15 -53.71 -58.34 -29.42
C LEU A 15 -53.63 -59.12 -28.10
N GLY A 16 -52.86 -58.60 -27.14
CA GLY A 16 -52.71 -59.24 -25.83
C GLY A 16 -52.53 -58.20 -24.73
N GLY A 17 -53.61 -57.86 -24.05
CA GLY A 17 -53.57 -56.99 -22.88
C GLY A 17 -52.99 -57.71 -21.66
N ARG A 18 -51.91 -57.16 -21.07
CA ARG A 18 -51.59 -57.30 -19.65
C ARG A 18 -50.88 -56.05 -19.13
N SER A 19 -51.18 -55.75 -17.88
CA SER A 19 -50.86 -54.58 -17.07
C SER A 19 -49.36 -54.28 -16.92
N SER A 20 -48.87 -53.18 -17.53
CA SER A 20 -47.62 -52.47 -17.15
C SER A 20 -47.51 -51.03 -17.71
N LYS A 21 -48.60 -50.43 -18.20
CA LYS A 21 -48.58 -49.32 -19.17
C LYS A 21 -48.39 -47.89 -18.61
N GLU A 22 -48.10 -47.70 -17.33
CA GLU A 22 -47.87 -46.34 -16.80
C GLU A 22 -46.42 -45.87 -16.93
N ARG A 23 -45.44 -46.78 -16.91
CA ARG A 23 -44.03 -46.47 -17.24
C ARG A 23 -43.85 -46.19 -18.73
N ASP A 24 -44.57 -46.91 -19.60
CA ASP A 24 -44.51 -46.71 -21.06
C ASP A 24 -45.14 -45.40 -21.53
N ARG A 25 -46.19 -44.88 -20.87
CA ARG A 25 -46.81 -43.61 -21.26
C ARG A 25 -45.83 -42.43 -21.13
N LYS A 26 -45.02 -42.39 -20.06
CA LYS A 26 -44.01 -41.33 -19.88
C LYS A 26 -42.91 -41.42 -20.93
N VAL A 27 -42.36 -42.61 -21.17
CA VAL A 27 -41.33 -42.85 -22.19
C VAL A 27 -41.85 -42.51 -23.59
N LEU A 28 -43.09 -42.89 -23.90
CA LEU A 28 -43.72 -42.61 -25.19
C LEU A 28 -44.06 -41.12 -25.34
N LEU A 29 -44.46 -40.43 -24.27
CA LEU A 29 -44.62 -38.96 -24.25
C LEU A 29 -43.28 -38.23 -24.42
N GLU A 30 -42.20 -38.75 -23.84
CA GLU A 30 -40.85 -38.19 -23.94
C GLU A 30 -40.26 -38.38 -25.33
N GLN A 31 -40.38 -39.58 -25.91
CA GLN A 31 -40.08 -39.86 -27.31
C GLN A 31 -40.92 -38.97 -28.25
N THR A 32 -42.21 -38.77 -27.95
CA THR A 32 -43.06 -37.85 -28.73
C THR A 32 -42.62 -36.39 -28.59
N ARG A 33 -42.14 -35.98 -27.40
CA ARG A 33 -41.58 -34.63 -27.17
C ARG A 33 -40.26 -34.44 -27.91
N GLU A 34 -39.37 -35.42 -27.88
CA GLU A 34 -38.09 -35.41 -28.62
C GLU A 34 -38.33 -35.39 -30.12
N GLU A 35 -39.22 -36.24 -30.63
CA GLU A 35 -39.66 -36.26 -32.03
C GLU A 35 -40.24 -34.89 -32.44
N ARG A 36 -41.05 -34.26 -31.57
CA ARG A 36 -41.58 -32.91 -31.80
C ARG A 36 -40.49 -31.85 -31.78
N ARG A 37 -39.52 -31.93 -30.85
CA ARG A 37 -38.33 -31.06 -30.77
C ARG A 37 -37.48 -31.20 -32.04
N ARG A 38 -37.27 -32.42 -32.53
CA ARG A 38 -36.54 -32.73 -33.75
C ARG A 38 -37.24 -32.14 -34.98
N ARG A 39 -38.56 -32.28 -35.08
CA ARG A 39 -39.37 -31.66 -36.15
C ARG A 39 -39.34 -30.14 -36.08
N GLN A 40 -39.37 -29.56 -34.89
CA GLN A 40 -39.26 -28.11 -34.70
C GLN A 40 -37.85 -27.59 -35.06
N GLY A 41 -36.80 -28.31 -34.66
CA GLY A 41 -35.42 -28.04 -35.06
C GLY A 41 -35.24 -28.09 -36.58
N LEU A 42 -35.81 -29.10 -37.25
CA LEU A 42 -35.78 -29.22 -38.71
C LEU A 42 -36.56 -28.07 -39.39
N ARG A 43 -37.71 -27.65 -38.83
CA ARG A 43 -38.46 -26.48 -39.32
C ARG A 43 -37.68 -25.18 -39.15
N LEU A 44 -37.00 -25.00 -38.02
CA LEU A 44 -36.12 -23.86 -37.77
C LEU A 44 -34.92 -23.85 -38.73
N GLN A 45 -34.30 -25.01 -38.97
CA GLN A 45 -33.22 -25.15 -39.96
C GLN A 45 -33.71 -24.82 -41.37
N ASN A 46 -34.84 -25.36 -41.81
CA ASN A 46 -35.40 -25.07 -43.14
C ASN A 46 -35.83 -23.60 -43.29
N SER A 47 -36.42 -23.02 -42.24
CA SER A 47 -36.77 -21.59 -42.19
C SER A 47 -35.51 -20.72 -42.27
N SER A 48 -34.47 -21.08 -41.52
CA SER A 48 -33.17 -20.39 -41.53
C SER A 48 -32.49 -20.52 -42.88
N ALA A 49 -32.46 -21.71 -43.48
CA ALA A 49 -31.93 -21.96 -44.81
C ALA A 49 -32.68 -21.13 -45.87
N THR A 50 -34.00 -21.05 -45.78
CA THR A 50 -34.82 -20.21 -46.69
C THR A 50 -34.49 -18.73 -46.52
N LYS A 51 -34.31 -18.25 -45.28
CA LYS A 51 -33.87 -16.87 -45.00
C LYS A 51 -32.48 -16.59 -45.58
N ILE A 52 -31.53 -17.50 -45.39
CA ILE A 52 -30.17 -17.40 -45.93
C ILE A 52 -30.19 -17.37 -47.46
N GLN A 53 -30.95 -18.27 -48.09
CA GLN A 53 -31.09 -18.32 -49.55
C GLN A 53 -31.75 -17.06 -50.11
N LYS A 54 -32.81 -16.56 -49.47
CA LYS A 54 -33.45 -15.29 -49.86
C LYS A 54 -32.48 -14.11 -49.74
N PHE A 55 -31.71 -14.04 -48.65
CA PHE A 55 -30.68 -13.02 -48.46
C PHE A 55 -29.57 -13.12 -49.52
N PHE A 56 -29.08 -14.31 -49.82
CA PHE A 56 -28.05 -14.54 -50.84
C PHE A 56 -28.53 -14.15 -52.24
N ARG A 57 -29.75 -14.58 -52.62
CA ARG A 57 -30.38 -14.18 -53.90
C ARG A 57 -30.55 -12.67 -54.00
N GLY A 58 -31.01 -12.03 -52.92
CA GLY A 58 -31.15 -10.58 -52.82
C GLY A 58 -29.81 -9.85 -52.95
N LYS A 59 -28.76 -10.33 -52.28
CA LYS A 59 -27.41 -9.78 -52.36
C LYS A 59 -26.84 -9.89 -53.78
N LYS A 60 -26.98 -11.06 -54.43
CA LYS A 60 -26.56 -11.27 -55.81
C LYS A 60 -27.31 -10.38 -56.81
N ALA A 61 -28.62 -10.23 -56.64
CA ALA A 61 -29.42 -9.33 -57.47
C ALA A 61 -29.02 -7.86 -57.28
N LEU A 62 -28.73 -7.45 -56.04
CA LEU A 62 -28.23 -6.12 -55.72
C LEU A 62 -26.84 -5.87 -56.33
N GLU A 63 -25.92 -6.83 -56.26
CA GLU A 63 -24.58 -6.72 -56.88
C GLU A 63 -24.67 -6.57 -58.40
N LEU A 64 -25.56 -7.31 -59.05
CA LEU A 64 -25.85 -7.16 -60.48
C LEU A 64 -26.39 -5.75 -60.79
N ALA A 65 -27.41 -5.30 -60.06
CA ALA A 65 -27.99 -3.96 -60.24
C ALA A 65 -26.97 -2.84 -59.99
N ARG A 66 -26.10 -2.98 -58.99
CA ARG A 66 -25.01 -2.03 -58.72
C ARG A 66 -24.01 -1.99 -59.87
N SER A 67 -23.66 -3.14 -60.44
CA SER A 67 -22.74 -3.24 -61.56
C SER A 67 -23.31 -2.59 -62.83
N GLU A 68 -24.59 -2.79 -63.09
CA GLU A 68 -25.33 -2.17 -64.20
C GLU A 68 -25.35 -0.64 -64.06
N ILE A 69 -25.75 -0.14 -62.88
CA ILE A 69 -25.80 1.29 -62.59
C ILE A 69 -24.39 1.90 -62.60
N ARG A 70 -23.36 1.20 -62.13
CA ARG A 70 -21.97 1.65 -62.20
C ARG A 70 -21.52 1.83 -63.66
N LYS A 71 -21.88 0.91 -64.56
CA LYS A 71 -21.58 1.04 -66.00
C LYS A 71 -22.30 2.26 -66.60
N ASN A 72 -23.58 2.43 -66.31
CA ASN A 72 -24.36 3.58 -66.80
C ASN A 72 -23.82 4.92 -66.26
N PHE A 73 -23.39 4.93 -64.99
CA PHE A 73 -22.77 6.10 -64.38
C PHE A 73 -21.48 6.49 -65.12
N ARG A 74 -20.60 5.52 -65.41
CA ARG A 74 -19.35 5.76 -66.16
C ARG A 74 -19.60 6.23 -67.58
N SER A 75 -20.60 5.69 -68.29
CA SER A 75 -20.93 6.16 -69.64
C SER A 75 -21.46 7.60 -69.65
N THR A 76 -22.21 7.98 -68.61
CA THR A 76 -22.86 9.29 -68.53
C THR A 76 -21.90 10.37 -68.03
N PHE A 77 -21.18 10.12 -66.93
CA PHE A 77 -20.38 11.13 -66.21
C PHE A 77 -18.86 10.98 -66.40
N GLY A 78 -18.42 9.98 -67.17
CA GLY A 78 -17.00 9.65 -67.41
C GLY A 78 -16.43 8.66 -66.39
N GLU A 79 -15.31 8.02 -66.74
CA GLU A 79 -14.65 7.04 -65.86
C GLU A 79 -14.05 7.68 -64.61
N HIS A 80 -13.56 8.92 -64.73
CA HIS A 80 -12.91 9.71 -63.67
C HIS A 80 -13.66 11.04 -63.43
N CYS A 81 -14.99 11.04 -63.54
CA CYS A 81 -15.79 12.22 -63.23
C CYS A 81 -15.48 13.47 -64.08
N GLU A 82 -14.94 13.29 -65.29
CA GLU A 82 -14.49 14.36 -66.19
C GLU A 82 -15.64 15.21 -66.77
N ARG A 83 -16.88 14.68 -66.78
CA ARG A 83 -18.06 15.35 -67.36
C ARG A 83 -19.00 15.94 -66.30
N ILE A 84 -18.51 16.19 -65.08
CA ILE A 84 -19.32 16.66 -63.96
C ILE A 84 -19.24 18.17 -63.81
N ASP A 85 -20.39 18.81 -63.60
CA ASP A 85 -20.54 20.22 -63.27
C ASP A 85 -21.23 20.43 -61.90
N TRP A 86 -21.34 21.68 -61.45
CA TRP A 86 -22.01 22.01 -60.18
C TRP A 86 -23.50 21.66 -60.18
N ASN A 87 -24.16 21.73 -61.34
CA ASN A 87 -25.58 21.43 -61.50
C ASN A 87 -25.87 19.94 -61.26
N SER A 88 -24.86 19.08 -61.42
CA SER A 88 -24.94 17.65 -61.17
C SER A 88 -25.23 17.29 -59.70
N PHE A 89 -25.03 18.21 -58.75
CA PHE A 89 -25.34 17.99 -57.32
C PHE A 89 -26.80 18.32 -56.94
N GLY A 90 -27.56 18.94 -57.85
CA GLY A 90 -28.95 19.33 -57.61
C GLY A 90 -29.92 18.15 -57.45
N THR A 91 -31.13 18.44 -56.97
CA THR A 91 -32.21 17.46 -56.74
C THR A 91 -32.58 16.67 -57.99
N ASN A 92 -32.62 17.34 -59.14
CA ASN A 92 -33.02 16.77 -60.44
C ASN A 92 -31.96 15.91 -61.11
N SER A 93 -30.73 15.89 -60.59
CA SER A 93 -29.65 15.07 -61.13
C SER A 93 -29.69 13.65 -60.56
N ASP A 94 -29.52 12.65 -61.43
CA ASP A 94 -29.35 11.25 -61.03
C ASP A 94 -27.94 10.94 -60.51
N PHE A 95 -26.99 11.88 -60.65
CA PHE A 95 -25.58 11.70 -60.32
C PHE A 95 -25.36 11.16 -58.89
N LEU A 96 -25.75 11.93 -57.86
CA LEU A 96 -25.60 11.53 -56.46
C LEU A 96 -26.43 10.28 -56.15
N ARG A 97 -27.61 10.13 -56.76
CA ARG A 97 -28.48 8.97 -56.52
C ARG A 97 -27.80 7.68 -57.00
N GLN A 98 -27.23 7.69 -58.21
CA GLN A 98 -26.51 6.56 -58.77
C GLN A 98 -25.25 6.26 -57.95
N LEU A 99 -24.42 7.28 -57.68
CA LEU A 99 -23.19 7.15 -56.88
C LEU A 99 -23.47 6.53 -55.50
N LEU A 100 -24.42 7.09 -54.74
CA LEU A 100 -24.76 6.61 -53.40
C LEU A 100 -25.41 5.21 -53.38
N PHE A 101 -25.87 4.71 -54.54
CA PHE A 101 -26.44 3.37 -54.68
C PHE A 101 -25.40 2.29 -54.97
N PHE A 102 -24.49 2.54 -55.94
CA PHE A 102 -23.49 1.55 -56.34
C PHE A 102 -22.22 1.57 -55.50
N PHE A 103 -21.89 2.69 -54.83
CA PHE A 103 -20.63 2.87 -54.12
C PHE A 103 -20.31 1.71 -53.16
N ASN A 104 -19.06 1.24 -53.27
CA ASN A 104 -18.48 0.24 -52.39
C ASN A 104 -17.10 0.69 -51.89
N ALA A 105 -16.94 0.84 -50.57
CA ALA A 105 -15.67 1.26 -49.97
C ALA A 105 -14.50 0.27 -50.19
N ASN A 106 -14.80 -0.98 -50.58
CA ASN A 106 -13.80 -1.99 -50.90
C ASN A 106 -13.21 -1.86 -52.31
N GLU A 107 -13.84 -1.08 -53.20
CA GLU A 107 -13.42 -0.91 -54.59
C GLU A 107 -12.63 0.39 -54.74
N ASP A 108 -11.34 0.30 -55.08
CA ASP A 108 -10.46 1.48 -55.21
C ASP A 108 -10.97 2.52 -56.20
N ASN A 109 -11.54 2.06 -57.31
CA ASN A 109 -12.13 2.92 -58.33
C ASN A 109 -13.33 3.72 -57.79
N ASP A 110 -14.17 3.11 -56.95
CA ASP A 110 -15.32 3.81 -56.36
C ASP A 110 -14.83 4.86 -55.33
N VAL A 111 -13.76 4.57 -54.59
CA VAL A 111 -13.12 5.52 -53.66
C VAL A 111 -12.47 6.69 -54.41
N ALA A 112 -11.80 6.43 -55.53
CA ALA A 112 -11.21 7.48 -56.38
C ALA A 112 -12.28 8.43 -56.94
N ILE A 113 -13.39 7.87 -57.45
CA ILE A 113 -14.58 8.63 -57.88
C ILE A 113 -15.08 9.51 -56.73
N LEU A 114 -15.25 8.93 -55.53
CA LEU A 114 -15.72 9.69 -54.36
C LEU A 114 -14.77 10.84 -54.01
N CYS A 115 -13.44 10.64 -54.06
CA CYS A 115 -12.47 11.68 -53.77
C CYS A 115 -12.55 12.84 -54.78
N GLN A 116 -12.72 12.54 -56.07
CA GLN A 116 -12.93 13.56 -57.10
C GLN A 116 -14.20 14.37 -56.87
N VAL A 117 -15.30 13.70 -56.50
CA VAL A 117 -16.58 14.35 -56.16
C VAL A 117 -16.44 15.25 -54.94
N CYS A 118 -15.77 14.78 -53.89
CA CYS A 118 -15.45 15.55 -52.70
C CYS A 118 -14.57 16.76 -53.02
N ASN A 119 -13.54 16.60 -53.85
CA ASN A 119 -12.67 17.69 -54.28
C ASN A 119 -13.43 18.76 -55.06
N LEU A 120 -14.32 18.38 -55.98
CA LEU A 120 -15.20 19.32 -56.67
C LEU A 120 -16.04 20.08 -55.63
N LEU A 121 -16.75 19.39 -54.75
CA LEU A 121 -17.59 20.02 -53.73
C LEU A 121 -16.80 21.02 -52.87
N LEU A 122 -15.61 20.64 -52.41
CA LEU A 122 -14.73 21.52 -51.63
C LEU A 122 -14.25 22.74 -52.43
N GLN A 123 -13.95 22.59 -53.73
CA GLN A 123 -13.61 23.73 -54.60
C GLN A 123 -14.77 24.73 -54.74
N TYR A 124 -16.01 24.25 -54.86
CA TYR A 124 -17.18 25.12 -54.91
C TYR A 124 -17.35 25.93 -53.61
N VAL A 125 -17.22 25.26 -52.47
CA VAL A 125 -17.31 25.92 -51.16
C VAL A 125 -16.17 26.92 -50.96
N LYS A 126 -14.94 26.59 -51.38
CA LYS A 126 -13.79 27.51 -51.34
C LYS A 126 -13.99 28.76 -52.23
N ARG A 127 -14.78 28.66 -53.31
CA ARG A 127 -15.15 29.80 -54.18
C ARG A 127 -16.31 30.64 -53.61
N GLY A 128 -16.77 30.38 -52.39
CA GLY A 128 -17.86 31.12 -51.74
C GLY A 128 -19.26 30.61 -52.10
N GLY A 129 -19.37 29.43 -52.72
CA GLY A 129 -20.65 28.84 -53.07
C GLY A 129 -21.43 28.34 -51.84
N ASP A 130 -22.75 28.58 -51.81
CA ASP A 130 -23.61 28.08 -50.74
C ASP A 130 -23.94 26.59 -50.94
N THR A 131 -23.55 25.75 -49.98
CA THR A 131 -23.87 24.32 -49.98
C THR A 131 -25.37 24.03 -49.94
N VAL A 132 -26.19 24.92 -49.37
CA VAL A 132 -27.64 24.74 -49.33
C VAL A 132 -28.22 24.87 -50.74
N THR A 133 -27.84 25.89 -51.49
CA THR A 133 -28.29 26.08 -52.88
C THR A 133 -27.75 25.01 -53.83
N LEU A 134 -26.55 24.47 -53.59
CA LEU A 134 -25.97 23.39 -54.40
C LEU A 134 -26.82 22.11 -54.39
N PHE A 135 -27.28 21.69 -53.20
CA PHE A 135 -28.07 20.45 -53.08
C PHE A 135 -29.57 20.67 -53.22
N ALA A 136 -30.11 21.82 -52.81
CA ALA A 136 -31.55 22.09 -52.78
C ALA A 136 -32.06 22.89 -53.99
N GLY A 137 -31.20 23.56 -54.75
CA GLY A 137 -31.59 24.51 -55.79
C GLY A 137 -32.11 25.85 -55.22
N VAL A 138 -32.50 26.77 -56.11
CA VAL A 138 -32.86 28.16 -55.75
C VAL A 138 -34.21 28.28 -55.03
N ASN A 139 -35.12 27.31 -55.16
CA ASN A 139 -36.43 27.31 -54.50
C ASN A 139 -36.98 25.88 -54.38
N ASP A 140 -37.12 25.31 -53.17
CA ASP A 140 -38.25 24.42 -52.80
C ASP A 140 -38.13 23.83 -51.39
N SER A 141 -39.12 24.12 -50.54
CA SER A 141 -39.28 23.52 -49.20
C SER A 141 -39.73 22.05 -49.23
N SER A 142 -40.26 21.57 -50.36
CA SER A 142 -40.81 20.22 -50.55
C SER A 142 -39.73 19.12 -50.71
N GLN A 143 -38.54 19.46 -51.17
CA GLN A 143 -37.44 18.53 -51.50
C GLN A 143 -36.43 18.32 -50.35
N GLN A 144 -36.59 19.03 -49.22
CA GLN A 144 -35.67 18.95 -48.07
C GLN A 144 -35.42 17.53 -47.52
N PRO A 145 -36.41 16.60 -47.47
CA PRO A 145 -36.15 15.24 -46.99
C PRO A 145 -35.21 14.44 -47.89
N LEU A 146 -35.32 14.63 -49.21
CA LEU A 146 -34.48 13.97 -50.22
C LEU A 146 -33.03 14.47 -50.13
N VAL A 147 -32.85 15.79 -50.05
CA VAL A 147 -31.55 16.44 -49.87
C VAL A 147 -30.90 15.94 -48.57
N ALA A 148 -31.64 15.96 -47.46
CA ALA A 148 -31.15 15.45 -46.19
C ALA A 148 -30.77 13.95 -46.27
N HIS A 149 -31.49 13.13 -47.04
CA HIS A 149 -31.11 11.72 -47.25
C HIS A 149 -29.80 11.58 -48.04
N ARG A 150 -29.64 12.34 -49.14
CA ARG A 150 -28.42 12.33 -49.95
C ARG A 150 -27.20 12.77 -49.15
N VAL A 151 -27.30 13.88 -48.41
CA VAL A 151 -26.21 14.40 -47.57
C VAL A 151 -25.84 13.42 -46.45
N LYS A 152 -26.83 12.82 -45.76
CA LYS A 152 -26.59 11.77 -44.74
C LYS A 152 -25.78 10.60 -45.28
N LYS A 153 -26.19 10.10 -46.46
CA LYS A 153 -25.55 8.97 -47.14
C LYS A 153 -24.15 9.33 -47.61
N LEU A 154 -23.97 10.52 -48.19
CA LEU A 154 -22.66 11.01 -48.66
C LEU A 154 -21.67 11.14 -47.51
N ALA A 155 -22.06 11.78 -46.41
CA ALA A 155 -21.22 11.91 -45.22
C ALA A 155 -20.82 10.53 -44.64
N LEU A 156 -21.76 9.58 -44.57
CA LEU A 156 -21.47 8.22 -44.09
C LEU A 156 -20.48 7.48 -45.00
N ILE A 157 -20.69 7.55 -46.31
CA ILE A 157 -19.84 6.89 -47.32
C ILE A 157 -18.41 7.44 -47.27
N CYS A 158 -18.23 8.75 -47.09
CA CYS A 158 -16.90 9.37 -46.91
C CYS A 158 -16.16 8.77 -45.71
N VAL A 159 -16.82 8.68 -44.54
CA VAL A 159 -16.20 8.08 -43.34
C VAL A 159 -15.97 6.58 -43.50
N GLN A 160 -16.85 5.85 -44.20
CA GLN A 160 -16.66 4.43 -44.51
C GLN A 160 -15.47 4.18 -45.45
N ALA A 161 -15.25 5.02 -46.44
CA ALA A 161 -14.08 4.96 -47.32
C ALA A 161 -12.79 5.13 -46.50
N VAL A 162 -12.73 6.15 -45.65
CA VAL A 162 -11.58 6.39 -44.75
C VAL A 162 -11.36 5.22 -43.81
N TYR A 163 -12.43 4.65 -43.24
CA TYR A 163 -12.31 3.48 -42.38
C TYR A 163 -11.78 2.26 -43.12
N GLN A 164 -12.27 1.97 -44.34
CA GLN A 164 -11.84 0.79 -45.08
C GLN A 164 -10.38 0.90 -45.53
N LYS A 165 -9.94 2.11 -45.88
CA LYS A 165 -8.57 2.43 -46.33
C LYS A 165 -7.62 2.90 -45.22
N ARG A 166 -8.02 2.73 -43.95
CA ARG A 166 -7.27 3.20 -42.79
C ARG A 166 -5.82 2.69 -42.70
N HIS A 167 -5.58 1.43 -43.10
CA HIS A 167 -4.24 0.84 -43.08
C HIS A 167 -3.36 1.36 -44.23
N ASP A 168 -3.97 1.75 -45.36
CA ASP A 168 -3.29 2.27 -46.53
C ASP A 168 -2.92 3.75 -46.35
N TRP A 169 -3.79 4.52 -45.69
CA TRP A 169 -3.62 5.97 -45.48
C TRP A 169 -2.85 6.31 -44.20
N GLY A 170 -2.81 5.42 -43.20
CA GLY A 170 -1.93 5.56 -42.02
C GLY A 170 -1.97 6.95 -41.38
N SER A 171 -0.80 7.59 -41.25
CA SER A 171 -0.65 8.94 -40.67
C SER A 171 -1.20 10.08 -41.54
N GLN A 172 -1.51 9.84 -42.82
CA GLN A 172 -2.13 10.84 -43.73
C GLN A 172 -3.55 11.23 -43.30
N VAL A 173 -4.15 10.53 -42.35
CA VAL A 173 -5.48 10.89 -41.81
C VAL A 173 -5.38 12.03 -40.78
N LEU A 174 -4.20 12.25 -40.20
CA LEU A 174 -3.93 13.30 -39.20
C LEU A 174 -3.29 14.56 -39.80
N THR A 175 -3.20 14.66 -41.13
CA THR A 175 -2.66 15.86 -41.79
C THR A 175 -3.60 17.06 -41.64
N ALA A 176 -2.98 18.25 -41.58
CA ALA A 176 -3.70 19.51 -41.49
C ALA A 176 -4.62 19.75 -42.72
N PRO A 177 -5.75 20.44 -42.54
CA PRO A 177 -6.65 20.80 -43.63
C PRO A 177 -5.95 21.75 -44.63
N GLY A 178 -6.27 21.59 -45.90
CA GLY A 178 -5.74 22.40 -47.01
C GLY A 178 -5.08 21.59 -48.13
N SER A 179 -4.61 20.37 -47.86
CA SER A 179 -3.98 19.50 -48.86
C SER A 179 -5.02 18.71 -49.66
N THR A 180 -5.59 19.32 -50.71
CA THR A 180 -6.54 18.64 -51.62
C THR A 180 -5.94 17.47 -52.40
N SER A 181 -4.61 17.30 -52.37
CA SER A 181 -3.89 16.17 -52.97
C SER A 181 -4.04 14.85 -52.19
N VAL A 182 -4.47 14.90 -50.93
CA VAL A 182 -4.56 13.72 -50.06
C VAL A 182 -6.01 13.22 -50.00
N PRO A 183 -6.29 11.98 -50.47
CA PRO A 183 -7.63 11.40 -50.50
C PRO A 183 -8.34 11.41 -49.13
N SER A 184 -7.66 10.99 -48.06
CA SER A 184 -8.21 10.97 -46.69
C SER A 184 -8.66 12.36 -46.21
N VAL A 185 -7.87 13.40 -46.47
CA VAL A 185 -8.16 14.79 -46.09
C VAL A 185 -9.37 15.31 -46.85
N SER A 186 -9.41 15.11 -48.17
CA SER A 186 -10.54 15.57 -49.01
C SER A 186 -11.89 14.99 -48.54
N LEU A 187 -11.91 13.72 -48.17
CA LEU A 187 -13.11 13.06 -47.64
C LEU A 187 -13.52 13.62 -46.28
N LEU A 188 -12.57 13.81 -45.35
CA LEU A 188 -12.85 14.32 -44.01
C LEU A 188 -13.23 15.81 -44.01
N GLU A 189 -12.59 16.64 -44.83
CA GLU A 189 -12.98 18.04 -45.03
C GLU A 189 -14.39 18.15 -45.61
N THR A 190 -14.75 17.26 -46.55
CA THR A 190 -16.12 17.21 -47.07
C THR A 190 -17.11 16.87 -45.98
N VAL A 191 -16.80 15.91 -45.11
CA VAL A 191 -17.65 15.55 -43.96
C VAL A 191 -17.78 16.74 -43.00
N ALA A 192 -16.68 17.44 -42.66
CA ALA A 192 -16.71 18.62 -41.81
C ALA A 192 -17.57 19.75 -42.41
N CYS A 193 -17.49 19.95 -43.73
CA CYS A 193 -18.30 20.91 -44.47
C CYS A 193 -19.80 20.56 -44.40
N LEU A 194 -20.17 19.30 -44.60
CA LEU A 194 -21.56 18.84 -44.59
C LEU A 194 -22.22 18.83 -43.20
N ILE A 195 -21.40 18.81 -42.15
CA ILE A 195 -21.79 18.78 -40.72
C ILE A 195 -21.62 20.18 -40.08
N ASN A 196 -21.46 21.23 -40.88
CA ASN A 196 -21.34 22.58 -40.35
C ASN A 196 -22.60 22.98 -39.54
N PRO A 197 -22.45 23.50 -38.30
CA PRO A 197 -23.57 23.89 -37.43
C PRO A 197 -24.55 24.88 -38.05
N LYS A 198 -24.11 25.68 -39.03
CA LYS A 198 -24.94 26.65 -39.73
C LYS A 198 -25.92 26.03 -40.75
N LEU A 199 -25.79 24.73 -41.05
CA LEU A 199 -26.60 24.06 -42.07
C LEU A 199 -27.92 23.50 -41.51
N PRO A 200 -29.03 23.57 -42.27
CA PRO A 200 -30.37 23.19 -41.80
C PRO A 200 -30.53 21.68 -41.54
N TRP A 201 -29.65 20.85 -42.11
CA TRP A 201 -29.68 19.40 -41.95
C TRP A 201 -28.67 18.87 -40.92
N ASN A 202 -27.86 19.71 -40.30
CA ASN A 202 -26.75 19.27 -39.43
C ASN A 202 -27.19 18.24 -38.37
N CYS A 203 -28.18 18.59 -37.53
CA CYS A 203 -28.74 17.70 -36.50
C CYS A 203 -29.20 16.35 -37.07
N LYS A 204 -29.81 16.36 -38.26
CA LYS A 204 -30.31 15.16 -38.92
C LYS A 204 -29.16 14.30 -39.45
N VAL A 205 -28.07 14.90 -39.90
CA VAL A 205 -26.86 14.22 -40.41
C VAL A 205 -26.08 13.63 -39.25
N VAL A 206 -25.74 14.41 -38.22
CA VAL A 206 -25.02 13.92 -37.03
C VAL A 206 -25.80 12.82 -36.32
N GLY A 207 -27.10 13.00 -36.10
CA GLY A 207 -27.94 11.96 -35.51
C GLY A 207 -28.02 10.68 -36.36
N TYR A 208 -27.93 10.78 -37.70
CA TYR A 208 -27.86 9.62 -38.59
C TYR A 208 -26.51 8.89 -38.48
N LEU A 209 -25.40 9.63 -38.43
CA LEU A 209 -24.05 9.07 -38.25
C LEU A 209 -23.93 8.37 -36.90
N GLN A 210 -24.43 8.98 -35.82
CA GLN A 210 -24.45 8.38 -34.48
C GLN A 210 -25.22 7.04 -34.47
N ARG A 211 -26.42 6.97 -35.09
CA ARG A 211 -27.19 5.71 -35.25
C ARG A 211 -26.46 4.64 -36.06
N ARG A 212 -25.49 5.04 -36.88
CA ARG A 212 -24.64 4.15 -37.70
C ARG A 212 -23.29 3.84 -37.06
N LYS A 213 -23.14 4.09 -35.74
CA LYS A 213 -21.95 3.74 -34.94
C LYS A 213 -20.67 4.45 -35.41
N ILE A 214 -20.78 5.74 -35.74
CA ILE A 214 -19.68 6.52 -36.28
C ILE A 214 -18.42 6.52 -35.39
N TYR A 215 -18.57 6.54 -34.07
CA TYR A 215 -17.44 6.52 -33.13
C TYR A 215 -16.67 5.20 -33.16
N CYS A 216 -17.31 4.07 -33.50
CA CYS A 216 -16.59 2.80 -33.71
C CYS A 216 -15.69 2.86 -34.95
N LEU A 217 -16.16 3.53 -36.02
CA LEU A 217 -15.37 3.73 -37.22
C LEU A 217 -14.17 4.64 -36.91
N PHE A 218 -14.39 5.76 -36.23
CA PHE A 218 -13.30 6.65 -35.81
C PHE A 218 -12.31 5.97 -34.87
N ARG A 219 -12.78 5.16 -33.92
CA ARG A 219 -11.91 4.36 -33.05
C ARG A 219 -10.98 3.47 -33.87
N GLY A 220 -11.51 2.74 -34.85
CA GLY A 220 -10.68 1.88 -35.71
C GLY A 220 -9.70 2.66 -36.59
N ILE A 221 -10.07 3.85 -37.07
CA ILE A 221 -9.18 4.74 -37.82
C ILE A 221 -8.01 5.20 -36.93
N ILE A 222 -8.30 5.72 -35.74
CA ILE A 222 -7.26 6.27 -34.84
C ILE A 222 -6.29 5.19 -34.36
N ILE A 223 -6.80 3.99 -34.05
CA ILE A 223 -5.96 2.86 -33.61
C ILE A 223 -5.01 2.40 -34.73
N SER A 224 -5.41 2.52 -36.00
CA SER A 224 -4.56 2.10 -37.13
C SER A 224 -3.36 3.00 -37.40
N VAL A 225 -3.28 4.17 -36.76
CA VAL A 225 -2.14 5.10 -36.90
C VAL A 225 -0.96 4.64 -36.01
N PRO A 226 0.24 4.39 -36.57
CA PRO A 226 1.41 3.93 -35.82
C PRO A 226 1.86 4.89 -34.70
N GLN A 227 2.36 4.35 -33.58
CA GLN A 227 2.87 5.15 -32.45
C GLN A 227 4.28 5.72 -32.65
N LYS A 228 5.09 5.17 -33.57
CA LYS A 228 6.51 5.55 -33.75
C LYS A 228 6.71 6.94 -34.39
N ASP A 229 5.68 7.54 -34.95
CA ASP A 229 5.70 8.91 -35.48
C ASP A 229 5.54 9.94 -34.33
N ARG A 230 6.37 9.85 -33.28
CA ARG A 230 6.33 10.75 -32.09
C ARG A 230 6.74 12.19 -32.37
N ASN A 231 7.15 12.53 -33.60
CA ASN A 231 7.50 13.89 -34.01
C ASN A 231 6.30 14.64 -34.62
N PHE A 232 5.17 14.66 -33.90
CA PHE A 232 4.14 15.66 -34.19
C PHE A 232 4.64 17.00 -33.65
N GLY A 233 5.37 17.74 -34.49
CA GLY A 233 5.62 19.16 -34.26
C GLY A 233 4.31 19.86 -33.94
N GLN A 234 4.34 20.86 -33.05
CA GLN A 234 3.21 21.73 -32.70
C GLN A 234 2.59 22.33 -33.96
N PHE A 235 1.65 21.62 -34.59
CA PHE A 235 0.78 22.20 -35.60
C PHE A 235 -0.38 22.87 -34.86
N ASP A 236 -0.44 24.20 -34.92
CA ASP A 236 -1.52 24.98 -34.31
C ASP A 236 -2.90 24.70 -34.96
N SER A 237 -2.94 24.08 -36.14
CA SER A 237 -4.17 23.76 -36.88
C SER A 237 -4.68 22.35 -36.60
N ALA A 238 -5.97 22.21 -36.25
CA ALA A 238 -6.64 20.92 -36.09
C ALA A 238 -6.67 20.11 -37.39
N SER A 239 -6.33 18.83 -37.32
CA SER A 239 -6.42 17.90 -38.46
C SER A 239 -7.85 17.77 -38.98
N ALA A 240 -8.02 17.34 -40.24
CA ALA A 240 -9.36 17.13 -40.82
C ALA A 240 -10.18 16.12 -39.99
N LEU A 241 -9.55 15.09 -39.42
CA LEU A 241 -10.19 14.13 -38.52
C LEU A 241 -10.63 14.78 -37.20
N GLU A 242 -9.76 15.56 -36.56
CA GLU A 242 -10.09 16.28 -35.33
C GLU A 242 -11.24 17.27 -35.55
N GLN A 243 -11.26 17.99 -36.68
CA GLN A 243 -12.37 18.90 -37.00
C GLN A 243 -13.71 18.18 -37.07
N VAL A 244 -13.77 17.03 -37.75
CA VAL A 244 -15.00 16.21 -37.80
C VAL A 244 -15.40 15.74 -36.40
N LEU A 245 -14.44 15.24 -35.61
CA LEU A 245 -14.70 14.79 -34.24
C LEU A 245 -15.23 15.92 -33.35
N MET A 246 -14.64 17.11 -33.43
CA MET A 246 -15.08 18.28 -32.66
C MET A 246 -16.51 18.69 -33.03
N LEU A 247 -16.84 18.73 -34.33
CA LEU A 247 -18.19 19.08 -34.80
C LEU A 247 -19.26 18.04 -34.39
N VAL A 248 -18.89 16.76 -34.41
CA VAL A 248 -19.80 15.66 -34.00
C VAL A 248 -19.96 15.63 -32.48
N ALA A 249 -18.90 15.85 -31.71
CA ALA A 249 -18.92 15.87 -30.25
C ALA A 249 -19.65 17.12 -29.71
N SER A 250 -19.41 18.30 -30.28
CA SER A 250 -20.10 19.55 -29.90
C SER A 250 -21.61 19.51 -30.15
N HIS A 251 -22.10 18.52 -30.88
CA HIS A 251 -23.53 18.36 -31.12
C HIS A 251 -24.26 17.72 -29.92
N VAL A 252 -23.53 17.15 -28.96
CA VAL A 252 -24.07 16.44 -27.80
C VAL A 252 -24.10 17.39 -26.59
N GLY A 253 -25.28 17.62 -26.01
CA GLY A 253 -25.45 18.42 -24.79
C GLY A 253 -25.83 19.90 -24.97
N HIS A 254 -25.89 20.43 -26.20
CA HIS A 254 -26.41 21.78 -26.45
C HIS A 254 -27.91 21.76 -26.81
N HIS A 255 -28.74 22.44 -26.02
CA HIS A 255 -30.09 22.82 -26.43
C HIS A 255 -30.03 24.05 -27.34
N PRO A 256 -30.74 24.10 -28.49
CA PRO A 256 -31.71 23.14 -29.01
C PRO A 256 -31.13 22.16 -30.08
N CYS A 257 -30.75 20.93 -29.70
CA CYS A 257 -30.49 19.83 -30.66
C CYS A 257 -31.62 18.79 -30.61
N CYS A 258 -32.17 18.44 -31.78
CA CYS A 258 -33.24 17.44 -31.93
C CYS A 258 -32.70 16.01 -32.08
N CYS A 259 -31.51 15.74 -31.55
CA CYS A 259 -30.79 14.49 -31.79
C CYS A 259 -31.28 13.43 -30.79
N PRO A 260 -31.53 12.19 -31.25
CA PRO A 260 -31.97 11.11 -30.37
C PRO A 260 -30.89 10.77 -29.33
N ALA A 261 -31.30 10.30 -28.15
CA ALA A 261 -30.39 9.74 -27.16
C ALA A 261 -29.55 8.62 -27.80
N VAL A 262 -28.22 8.75 -27.73
CA VAL A 262 -27.27 7.78 -28.29
C VAL A 262 -27.14 6.63 -27.29
N ASP A 263 -27.25 5.39 -27.78
CA ASP A 263 -26.98 4.20 -26.98
C ASP A 263 -25.54 4.28 -26.39
N PRO A 264 -25.39 4.16 -25.05
CA PRO A 264 -24.11 4.30 -24.35
C PRO A 264 -22.99 3.41 -24.91
N ARG A 265 -23.33 2.24 -25.48
CA ARG A 265 -22.35 1.32 -26.09
C ARG A 265 -21.62 1.92 -27.29
N TRP A 266 -22.24 2.91 -27.95
CA TRP A 266 -21.72 3.52 -29.18
C TRP A 266 -21.45 5.02 -29.00
N SER A 267 -21.38 5.50 -27.76
CA SER A 267 -21.11 6.90 -27.44
C SER A 267 -19.63 7.27 -27.64
N PHE A 268 -19.35 8.57 -27.63
CA PHE A 268 -17.98 9.10 -27.57
C PHE A 268 -17.24 8.51 -26.35
N SER A 269 -17.91 8.44 -25.21
CA SER A 269 -17.31 8.08 -23.94
C SER A 269 -16.92 6.61 -23.82
N SER A 270 -17.67 5.67 -24.44
CA SER A 270 -17.29 4.26 -24.47
C SER A 270 -16.28 3.95 -25.58
N GLN A 271 -16.39 4.60 -26.74
CA GLN A 271 -15.59 4.26 -27.92
C GLN A 271 -14.26 5.01 -27.95
N LEU A 272 -14.25 6.34 -27.83
CA LEU A 272 -13.03 7.13 -28.03
C LEU A 272 -12.15 7.20 -26.79
N LEU A 273 -12.73 7.27 -25.57
CA LEU A 273 -11.91 7.23 -24.34
C LEU A 273 -11.25 5.86 -24.11
N SER A 274 -11.66 4.81 -24.81
CA SER A 274 -10.98 3.50 -24.80
C SER A 274 -9.71 3.44 -25.66
N ILE A 275 -9.36 4.52 -26.36
CA ILE A 275 -8.17 4.59 -27.21
C ILE A 275 -6.93 4.91 -26.36
N PRO A 276 -5.84 4.14 -26.44
CA PRO A 276 -4.64 4.42 -25.67
C PRO A 276 -3.99 5.73 -26.12
N PHE A 277 -3.60 6.55 -25.13
CA PHE A 277 -2.93 7.85 -25.31
C PHE A 277 -3.75 8.85 -26.16
N LEU A 278 -5.08 8.89 -25.99
CA LEU A 278 -5.99 9.70 -26.82
C LEU A 278 -5.57 11.17 -26.91
N TRP A 279 -5.25 11.78 -25.76
CA TRP A 279 -4.92 13.20 -25.66
C TRP A 279 -3.58 13.57 -26.29
N HIS A 280 -2.68 12.59 -26.42
CA HIS A 280 -1.41 12.74 -27.11
C HIS A 280 -1.56 12.62 -28.63
N ARG A 281 -2.56 11.84 -29.09
CA ARG A 281 -2.88 11.67 -30.52
C ARG A 281 -3.71 12.82 -31.09
N LEU A 282 -4.57 13.43 -30.28
CA LEU A 282 -5.54 14.45 -30.74
C LEU A 282 -5.48 15.70 -29.82
N LEU A 283 -4.43 16.51 -29.99
CA LEU A 283 -4.14 17.67 -29.15
C LEU A 283 -5.20 18.79 -29.23
N GLN A 284 -5.85 18.98 -30.38
CA GLN A 284 -6.87 20.04 -30.52
C GLN A 284 -8.22 19.58 -29.99
N LEU A 285 -8.52 18.27 -30.09
CA LEU A 285 -9.68 17.67 -29.44
C LEU A 285 -9.63 17.85 -27.92
N LYS A 286 -8.42 17.79 -27.33
CA LYS A 286 -8.19 18.12 -25.91
C LYS A 286 -8.74 19.51 -25.57
N LYS A 287 -8.37 20.56 -26.30
CA LYS A 287 -8.83 21.93 -26.01
C LYS A 287 -10.37 22.05 -26.01
N VAL A 288 -11.04 21.44 -26.99
CA VAL A 288 -12.51 21.51 -27.10
C VAL A 288 -13.23 20.68 -26.04
N PHE A 289 -12.67 19.54 -25.63
CA PHE A 289 -13.24 18.72 -24.57
C PHE A 289 -13.33 19.49 -23.24
N THR A 290 -12.40 20.42 -22.97
CA THR A 290 -12.44 21.30 -21.79
C THR A 290 -13.46 22.42 -21.86
N VAL A 291 -13.50 23.17 -22.98
CA VAL A 291 -14.14 24.49 -23.01
C VAL A 291 -15.67 24.41 -23.08
N ASN A 292 -16.23 23.37 -23.69
CA ASN A 292 -17.65 23.31 -24.06
C ASN A 292 -18.55 22.54 -23.09
N GLY A 293 -18.09 22.23 -21.86
CA GLY A 293 -18.87 21.44 -20.88
C GLY A 293 -19.16 19.99 -21.32
N LEU A 294 -18.58 19.55 -22.45
CA LEU A 294 -18.67 18.19 -22.98
C LEU A 294 -18.07 17.17 -22.00
N SER A 295 -16.98 17.55 -21.34
CA SER A 295 -16.34 16.76 -20.29
C SER A 295 -17.33 16.35 -19.19
N LYS A 296 -18.13 17.29 -18.67
CA LYS A 296 -19.15 17.02 -17.65
C LYS A 296 -20.18 16.00 -18.13
N TYR A 297 -20.71 16.19 -19.34
CA TYR A 297 -21.72 15.29 -19.90
C TYR A 297 -21.18 13.86 -20.10
N TYR A 298 -20.00 13.73 -20.72
CA TYR A 298 -19.44 12.42 -21.04
C TYR A 298 -18.92 11.67 -19.82
N ILE A 299 -18.31 12.37 -18.84
CA ILE A 299 -17.90 11.77 -17.57
C ILE A 299 -19.13 11.27 -16.81
N HIS A 300 -20.16 12.10 -16.70
CA HIS A 300 -21.41 11.70 -16.04
C HIS A 300 -22.04 10.47 -16.70
N GLN A 301 -22.08 10.42 -18.04
CA GLN A 301 -22.56 9.25 -18.75
C GLN A 301 -21.77 7.98 -18.42
N ILE A 302 -20.44 8.04 -18.32
CA ILE A 302 -19.63 6.86 -17.95
C ILE A 302 -19.99 6.43 -16.53
N ALA A 303 -20.04 7.37 -15.58
CA ALA A 303 -20.35 7.08 -14.19
C ALA A 303 -21.70 6.35 -14.03
N CYS A 304 -22.72 6.72 -14.82
CA CYS A 304 -24.03 6.07 -14.77
C CYS A 304 -24.05 4.59 -15.23
N PHE A 305 -23.19 4.18 -16.17
CA PHE A 305 -23.25 2.83 -16.77
C PHE A 305 -22.11 1.90 -16.33
N LEU A 306 -21.07 2.42 -15.70
CA LEU A 306 -19.93 1.65 -15.19
C LEU A 306 -20.28 0.50 -14.21
N PRO A 307 -21.38 0.52 -13.43
CA PRO A 307 -21.75 -0.64 -12.62
C PRO A 307 -21.99 -1.94 -13.42
N SER A 308 -22.09 -1.86 -14.76
CA SER A 308 -22.36 -2.97 -15.69
C SER A 308 -21.24 -3.23 -16.72
N LEU A 309 -19.97 -3.01 -16.33
CA LEU A 309 -18.76 -3.00 -17.18
C LEU A 309 -18.67 -4.07 -18.28
N ALA A 310 -19.17 -5.29 -18.05
CA ALA A 310 -18.97 -6.43 -18.95
C ALA A 310 -19.60 -6.25 -20.36
N ASP A 311 -20.65 -5.44 -20.50
CA ASP A 311 -21.44 -5.36 -21.74
C ASP A 311 -21.39 -4.00 -22.45
N VAL A 312 -20.62 -3.03 -21.94
CA VAL A 312 -20.68 -1.62 -22.40
C VAL A 312 -19.41 -1.13 -23.07
N LEU A 313 -18.23 -1.59 -22.62
CA LEU A 313 -16.97 -1.21 -23.25
C LEU A 313 -16.72 -1.99 -24.55
N PRO A 314 -16.07 -1.39 -25.56
CA PRO A 314 -15.69 -2.12 -26.76
C PRO A 314 -14.67 -3.21 -26.43
N ASN A 315 -14.58 -4.24 -27.28
CA ASN A 315 -13.58 -5.29 -27.16
C ASN A 315 -12.17 -4.70 -27.00
N ASP A 316 -11.39 -5.35 -26.14
CA ASP A 316 -10.00 -4.98 -25.86
C ASP A 316 -9.17 -4.91 -27.15
N ILE A 317 -8.33 -3.89 -27.24
CA ILE A 317 -7.50 -3.64 -28.43
C ILE A 317 -6.38 -4.68 -28.50
N SER A 318 -5.77 -4.96 -27.35
CA SER A 318 -4.74 -5.98 -27.14
C SER A 318 -4.70 -6.33 -25.66
N ALA A 319 -4.09 -7.46 -25.30
CA ALA A 319 -3.87 -7.82 -23.89
C ALA A 319 -3.11 -6.72 -23.11
N ASN A 320 -2.18 -6.04 -23.77
CA ASN A 320 -1.36 -4.97 -23.17
C ASN A 320 -2.11 -3.62 -23.06
N HIS A 321 -3.18 -3.44 -23.85
CA HIS A 321 -4.01 -2.22 -23.88
C HIS A 321 -5.49 -2.59 -23.70
N PRO A 322 -5.88 -3.06 -22.51
CA PRO A 322 -7.28 -3.36 -22.26
C PRO A 322 -8.10 -2.07 -22.22
N GLY A 323 -9.35 -2.14 -22.68
CA GLY A 323 -10.21 -0.97 -22.86
C GLY A 323 -10.48 -0.24 -21.55
N TYR A 324 -10.64 -0.96 -20.45
CA TYR A 324 -10.87 -0.39 -19.11
C TYR A 324 -9.66 0.43 -18.61
N ALA A 325 -8.43 -0.02 -18.85
CA ALA A 325 -7.21 0.69 -18.43
C ALA A 325 -6.98 1.94 -19.30
N CYS A 326 -7.29 1.88 -20.60
CA CYS A 326 -7.21 3.04 -21.48
C CYS A 326 -8.23 4.13 -21.07
N VAL A 327 -9.46 3.75 -20.70
CA VAL A 327 -10.46 4.68 -20.18
C VAL A 327 -9.96 5.32 -18.89
N LEU A 328 -9.44 4.53 -17.95
CA LEU A 328 -8.87 5.03 -16.70
C LEU A 328 -7.76 6.06 -16.95
N ALA A 329 -6.77 5.73 -17.79
CA ALA A 329 -5.66 6.61 -18.10
C ALA A 329 -6.15 7.95 -18.70
N ASN A 330 -7.06 7.89 -19.67
CA ASN A 330 -7.58 9.10 -20.32
C ASN A 330 -8.47 9.94 -19.40
N VAL A 331 -9.24 9.32 -18.47
CA VAL A 331 -10.08 10.03 -17.49
C VAL A 331 -9.24 10.65 -16.36
N LEU A 332 -8.15 10.01 -15.94
CA LEU A 332 -7.22 10.58 -14.96
C LEU A 332 -6.37 11.71 -15.56
N GLU A 333 -5.93 11.57 -16.80
CA GLU A 333 -5.24 12.68 -17.48
C GLU A 333 -6.22 13.84 -17.66
N ALA A 334 -7.39 13.56 -18.27
CA ALA A 334 -8.73 14.11 -17.98
C ALA A 334 -8.90 15.16 -16.86
N SER A 335 -8.80 14.65 -15.64
CA SER A 335 -9.35 15.27 -14.46
C SER A 335 -8.53 16.47 -13.99
N THR A 336 -7.22 16.47 -14.22
CA THR A 336 -6.34 17.58 -13.82
C THR A 336 -6.76 18.92 -14.45
N TRP A 337 -7.13 18.92 -15.73
CA TRP A 337 -7.55 20.10 -16.48
C TRP A 337 -9.03 20.44 -16.23
N ILE A 338 -9.89 19.43 -16.06
CA ILE A 338 -11.31 19.65 -15.78
C ILE A 338 -11.52 20.27 -14.38
N LEU A 339 -10.80 19.79 -13.38
CA LEU A 339 -10.93 20.25 -11.99
C LEU A 339 -10.19 21.57 -11.72
N SER A 340 -9.37 22.04 -12.66
CA SER A 340 -8.72 23.35 -12.57
C SER A 340 -9.70 24.53 -12.70
N ASP A 341 -10.85 24.32 -13.35
CA ASP A 341 -11.91 25.33 -13.45
C ASP A 341 -12.89 25.22 -12.27
N ALA A 342 -12.92 26.27 -11.45
CA ALA A 342 -13.74 26.38 -10.24
C ALA A 342 -15.25 26.21 -10.46
N LYS A 343 -15.75 26.30 -11.70
CA LYS A 343 -17.18 26.13 -12.04
C LYS A 343 -17.68 24.69 -11.96
N PHE A 344 -16.80 23.69 -11.97
CA PHE A 344 -17.18 22.27 -12.12
C PHE A 344 -17.09 21.45 -10.83
N ALA A 345 -17.22 22.12 -9.68
CA ALA A 345 -16.48 21.73 -8.49
C ALA A 345 -16.88 20.41 -7.80
N SER A 346 -18.13 19.91 -7.81
CA SER A 346 -18.45 18.77 -6.92
C SER A 346 -19.02 17.52 -7.58
N ASP A 347 -20.08 17.65 -8.39
CA ASP A 347 -20.70 16.46 -9.02
C ASP A 347 -19.73 15.79 -10.00
N THR A 348 -18.97 16.57 -10.76
CA THR A 348 -17.98 16.05 -11.71
C THR A 348 -16.80 15.38 -11.00
N ALA A 349 -16.39 15.88 -9.84
CA ALA A 349 -15.36 15.24 -9.02
C ALA A 349 -15.84 13.88 -8.46
N ALA A 350 -17.09 13.82 -8.00
CA ALA A 350 -17.71 12.56 -7.55
C ALA A 350 -17.80 11.53 -8.68
N ASP A 351 -18.19 11.95 -9.89
CA ASP A 351 -18.24 11.07 -11.07
C ASP A 351 -16.83 10.56 -11.45
N ILE A 352 -15.82 11.44 -11.48
CA ILE A 352 -14.41 11.05 -11.75
C ILE A 352 -13.93 10.01 -10.73
N ILE A 353 -14.21 10.22 -9.45
CA ILE A 353 -13.82 9.32 -8.36
C ILE A 353 -14.52 7.97 -8.49
N SER A 354 -15.83 7.96 -8.75
CA SER A 354 -16.61 6.74 -8.96
C SER A 354 -16.04 5.90 -10.11
N ILE A 355 -15.73 6.56 -11.23
CA ILE A 355 -15.15 5.91 -12.41
C ILE A 355 -13.77 5.35 -12.09
N SER A 356 -12.90 6.19 -11.53
CA SER A 356 -11.51 5.83 -11.24
C SER A 356 -11.44 4.69 -10.23
N THR A 357 -12.27 4.71 -9.19
CA THR A 357 -12.33 3.65 -8.16
C THR A 357 -12.69 2.31 -8.78
N SER A 358 -13.75 2.27 -9.60
CA SER A 358 -14.23 1.03 -10.20
C SER A 358 -13.25 0.44 -11.22
N LEU A 359 -12.57 1.28 -12.00
CA LEU A 359 -11.57 0.83 -12.99
C LEU A 359 -10.22 0.47 -12.34
N LEU A 360 -9.82 1.16 -11.26
CA LEU A 360 -8.62 0.80 -10.49
C LEU A 360 -8.81 -0.52 -9.73
N ASP A 361 -10.03 -0.81 -9.28
CA ASP A 361 -10.36 -2.08 -8.61
C ASP A 361 -10.12 -3.28 -9.54
N THR A 362 -10.27 -3.09 -10.85
CA THR A 362 -10.02 -4.12 -11.88
C THR A 362 -8.58 -4.22 -12.36
N LEU A 363 -7.73 -3.20 -12.10
CA LEU A 363 -6.33 -3.18 -12.55
C LEU A 363 -5.47 -4.15 -11.70
N PRO A 364 -4.51 -4.92 -12.25
CA PRO A 364 -3.50 -5.60 -11.44
C PRO A 364 -2.66 -4.60 -10.61
N ALA A 365 -2.01 -5.07 -9.55
CA ALA A 365 -1.12 -4.23 -8.74
C ALA A 365 0.17 -3.92 -9.51
N VAL A 366 0.59 -2.65 -9.46
CA VAL A 366 1.84 -2.15 -10.07
C VAL A 366 2.97 -2.43 -9.09
N THR A 367 3.88 -3.34 -9.45
CA THR A 367 5.08 -3.65 -8.63
C THR A 367 6.21 -2.69 -8.96
N SER A 368 6.94 -2.26 -7.94
CA SER A 368 8.07 -1.35 -8.12
C SER A 368 9.22 -2.05 -8.87
N PRO A 369 10.00 -1.34 -9.71
CA PRO A 369 11.16 -1.94 -10.39
C PRO A 369 12.28 -2.33 -9.42
N THR A 370 12.33 -1.76 -8.21
CA THR A 370 13.35 -2.02 -7.18
C THR A 370 13.19 -3.38 -6.49
N GLU A 371 11.97 -3.90 -6.36
CA GLU A 371 11.73 -5.25 -5.82
C GLU A 371 12.15 -6.38 -6.79
N ARG A 372 12.62 -6.05 -8.00
CA ARG A 372 13.14 -7.05 -8.95
C ARG A 372 14.61 -7.41 -8.73
N ALA A 373 15.31 -6.71 -7.84
CA ALA A 373 16.77 -6.83 -7.70
C ALA A 373 17.23 -7.62 -6.46
N ASP A 374 16.34 -7.89 -5.49
CA ASP A 374 16.72 -8.52 -4.21
C ASP A 374 16.36 -10.03 -4.12
N ASP A 375 15.77 -10.62 -5.18
CA ASP A 375 15.30 -12.02 -5.22
C ASP A 375 16.11 -12.94 -6.17
N ASP A 376 17.31 -12.54 -6.61
CA ASP A 376 18.10 -13.29 -7.62
C ASP A 376 18.85 -14.54 -7.07
N ASP A 377 18.58 -14.97 -5.83
CA ASP A 377 19.15 -16.19 -5.23
C ASP A 377 18.13 -17.33 -5.05
N GLU A 378 17.25 -17.59 -6.03
CA GLU A 378 16.58 -18.90 -6.16
C GLU A 378 16.31 -19.28 -7.63
N MET A 379 16.70 -20.50 -8.00
CA MET A 379 16.75 -21.08 -9.36
C MET A 379 15.42 -20.98 -10.16
N PRO A 380 15.43 -20.73 -11.49
CA PRO A 380 14.18 -20.63 -12.25
C PRO A 380 13.74 -21.99 -12.81
N MET A 381 12.53 -22.41 -12.46
CA MET A 381 11.71 -23.32 -13.27
C MET A 381 10.31 -22.70 -13.43
N ASP A 382 9.83 -22.72 -14.67
CA ASP A 382 8.55 -22.22 -15.19
C ASP A 382 8.46 -20.72 -15.52
N VAL A 383 8.69 -20.44 -16.81
CA VAL A 383 8.37 -19.17 -17.47
C VAL A 383 6.85 -19.06 -17.62
N ASP A 384 6.17 -18.62 -16.56
CA ASP A 384 4.83 -18.09 -16.69
C ASP A 384 4.89 -16.76 -17.46
N VAL A 385 4.28 -16.73 -18.65
CA VAL A 385 4.11 -15.53 -19.47
C VAL A 385 3.28 -14.52 -18.67
N LYS A 386 3.96 -13.57 -18.00
CA LYS A 386 3.31 -12.47 -17.28
C LYS A 386 2.47 -11.63 -18.25
N ASN A 387 1.14 -11.75 -18.15
CA ASN A 387 0.16 -10.85 -18.76
C ASN A 387 0.27 -9.44 -18.14
N GLY A 388 1.27 -8.65 -18.56
CA GLY A 388 1.52 -7.29 -18.07
C GLY A 388 0.85 -6.20 -18.91
N LEU A 389 0.43 -5.12 -18.25
CA LEU A 389 0.02 -3.88 -18.91
C LEU A 389 1.22 -3.27 -19.67
N ASP A 390 0.97 -2.54 -20.75
CA ASP A 390 2.03 -1.78 -21.44
C ASP A 390 2.71 -0.75 -20.50
N VAL A 391 4.04 -0.67 -20.53
CA VAL A 391 4.84 0.18 -19.62
C VAL A 391 4.53 1.67 -19.82
N ASP A 392 4.29 2.13 -21.05
CA ASP A 392 3.94 3.52 -21.30
C ASP A 392 2.52 3.84 -20.78
N LEU A 393 1.59 2.87 -20.85
CA LEU A 393 0.24 3.03 -20.31
C LEU A 393 0.23 3.04 -18.78
N GLU A 394 1.00 2.16 -18.15
CA GLU A 394 1.22 2.13 -16.71
C GLU A 394 1.85 3.44 -16.21
N ARG A 395 2.84 3.96 -16.95
CA ARG A 395 3.43 5.27 -16.70
C ARG A 395 2.42 6.40 -16.87
N GLN A 396 1.55 6.38 -17.89
CA GLN A 396 0.49 7.39 -18.06
C GLN A 396 -0.46 7.41 -16.86
N ILE A 397 -0.90 6.25 -16.38
CA ILE A 397 -1.79 6.16 -15.20
C ILE A 397 -1.07 6.68 -13.95
N THR A 398 0.16 6.21 -13.70
CA THR A 398 0.93 6.56 -12.49
C THR A 398 1.31 8.05 -12.48
N THR A 399 1.60 8.63 -13.63
CA THR A 399 1.91 10.06 -13.76
C THR A 399 0.67 10.94 -13.70
N ALA A 400 -0.51 10.43 -14.07
CA ALA A 400 -1.76 11.17 -13.98
C ALA A 400 -2.29 11.30 -12.55
N ILE A 401 -1.99 10.34 -11.66
CA ILE A 401 -2.23 10.46 -10.21
C ILE A 401 -1.10 11.29 -9.58
N ASP A 402 -1.04 12.56 -9.95
CA ASP A 402 -0.05 13.50 -9.47
C ASP A 402 -0.54 14.33 -8.27
N SER A 403 0.34 15.19 -7.77
CA SER A 403 0.02 16.06 -6.64
C SER A 403 -1.14 17.01 -6.91
N LYS A 404 -1.24 17.48 -8.16
CA LYS A 404 -2.26 18.47 -8.56
C LYS A 404 -3.63 17.81 -8.61
N LEU A 405 -3.74 16.61 -9.19
CA LEU A 405 -5.00 15.88 -9.24
C LEU A 405 -5.55 15.64 -7.84
N LEU A 406 -4.73 15.10 -6.94
CA LEU A 406 -5.15 14.79 -5.57
C LEU A 406 -5.59 16.05 -4.83
N GLN A 407 -4.83 17.15 -4.95
CA GLN A 407 -5.19 18.43 -4.35
C GLN A 407 -6.51 18.98 -4.94
N HIS A 408 -6.68 18.94 -6.26
CA HIS A 408 -7.90 19.38 -6.92
C HIS A 408 -9.11 18.52 -6.52
N LEU A 409 -8.97 17.20 -6.40
CA LEU A 409 -10.04 16.29 -5.96
C LEU A 409 -10.45 16.55 -4.51
N VAL A 410 -9.49 16.68 -3.60
CA VAL A 410 -9.75 17.00 -2.19
C VAL A 410 -10.44 18.36 -2.09
N ASN A 411 -9.91 19.40 -2.75
CA ASN A 411 -10.51 20.73 -2.74
C ASN A 411 -11.93 20.73 -3.35
N ALA A 412 -12.12 20.05 -4.48
CA ALA A 412 -13.40 19.93 -5.17
C ALA A 412 -14.50 19.27 -4.29
N LEU A 413 -14.14 18.22 -3.57
CA LEU A 413 -15.08 17.49 -2.71
C LEU A 413 -15.38 18.21 -1.39
N PHE A 414 -14.38 18.87 -0.80
CA PHE A 414 -14.50 19.44 0.55
C PHE A 414 -14.79 20.95 0.57
N ARG A 415 -14.65 21.66 -0.55
CA ARG A 415 -14.96 23.10 -0.67
C ARG A 415 -16.41 23.39 -0.29
N GLY A 416 -16.60 24.14 0.80
CA GLY A 416 -17.91 24.55 1.30
C GLY A 416 -18.76 23.44 1.94
N ARG A 417 -18.19 22.24 2.15
CA ARG A 417 -18.87 21.08 2.76
C ARG A 417 -18.31 20.67 4.12
N LEU A 418 -17.10 21.14 4.48
CA LEU A 418 -16.56 20.99 5.82
C LEU A 418 -17.09 22.12 6.69
N SER A 419 -17.76 21.78 7.79
CA SER A 419 -18.01 22.75 8.86
C SER A 419 -16.66 23.08 9.49
N THR A 420 -16.22 24.34 9.38
CA THR A 420 -15.01 24.86 10.03
C THR A 420 -15.24 25.11 11.52
N ASP A 421 -16.48 25.01 12.00
CA ASP A 421 -16.82 25.18 13.41
C ASP A 421 -16.72 23.84 14.16
N HIS A 422 -15.67 23.72 14.98
CA HIS A 422 -15.50 22.64 15.94
C HIS A 422 -16.63 22.56 17.00
N SER A 423 -17.55 23.53 17.02
CA SER A 423 -18.69 23.63 17.94
C SER A 423 -20.02 23.07 17.39
N ASP A 424 -20.08 22.67 16.12
CA ASP A 424 -21.30 22.11 15.54
C ASP A 424 -21.56 20.68 16.04
N LEU A 425 -22.40 20.58 17.07
CA LEU A 425 -22.93 19.33 17.64
C LEU A 425 -23.87 18.57 16.68
N SER A 426 -24.11 19.10 15.48
CA SER A 426 -24.91 18.42 14.46
C SER A 426 -24.10 17.29 13.80
N GLY A 427 -24.74 16.16 13.49
CA GLY A 427 -24.10 15.04 12.78
C GLY A 427 -23.63 15.43 11.35
N PRO A 428 -22.77 14.63 10.71
CA PRO A 428 -22.31 14.91 9.35
C PRO A 428 -23.49 14.90 8.37
N SER A 429 -23.46 15.81 7.37
CA SER A 429 -24.50 15.89 6.34
C SER A 429 -24.40 14.72 5.35
N ASP A 430 -25.50 14.33 4.69
CA ASP A 430 -25.48 13.25 3.68
C ASP A 430 -24.49 13.55 2.53
N ALA A 431 -24.34 14.83 2.16
CA ALA A 431 -23.38 15.25 1.13
C ALA A 431 -21.92 15.13 1.59
N GLU A 432 -21.65 15.34 2.89
CA GLU A 432 -20.34 15.15 3.52
C GLU A 432 -20.00 13.65 3.61
N VAL A 433 -20.96 12.82 4.03
CA VAL A 433 -20.83 11.35 4.07
C VAL A 433 -20.51 10.79 2.69
N ASP A 434 -21.22 11.24 1.66
CA ASP A 434 -20.99 10.82 0.28
C ASP A 434 -19.60 11.23 -0.23
N ALA A 435 -19.14 12.44 0.11
CA ALA A 435 -17.82 12.93 -0.27
C ALA A 435 -16.70 12.12 0.40
N VAL A 436 -16.78 11.92 1.72
CA VAL A 436 -15.82 11.12 2.50
C VAL A 436 -15.80 9.67 2.04
N GLY A 437 -16.97 9.06 1.83
CA GLY A 437 -17.05 7.69 1.33
C GLY A 437 -16.39 7.53 -0.04
N SER A 438 -16.61 8.48 -0.95
CA SER A 438 -16.09 8.43 -2.32
C SER A 438 -14.55 8.60 -2.34
N ILE A 439 -14.02 9.60 -1.63
CA ILE A 439 -12.56 9.81 -1.58
C ILE A 439 -11.84 8.67 -0.86
N CYS A 440 -12.42 8.14 0.22
CA CYS A 440 -11.80 7.03 0.95
C CYS A 440 -11.81 5.74 0.12
N ALA A 441 -12.89 5.44 -0.62
CA ALA A 441 -12.90 4.29 -1.53
C ALA A 441 -11.84 4.41 -2.62
N PHE A 442 -11.71 5.58 -3.25
CA PHE A 442 -10.70 5.83 -4.26
C PHE A 442 -9.28 5.69 -3.70
N LEU A 443 -8.98 6.33 -2.58
CA LEU A 443 -7.65 6.27 -1.96
C LEU A 443 -7.32 4.86 -1.48
N HIS A 444 -8.28 4.14 -0.89
CA HIS A 444 -8.09 2.75 -0.48
C HIS A 444 -7.69 1.85 -1.66
N VAL A 445 -8.40 1.95 -2.79
CA VAL A 445 -8.06 1.18 -3.99
C VAL A 445 -6.71 1.64 -4.57
N THR A 446 -6.44 2.93 -4.55
CA THR A 446 -5.17 3.52 -5.03
C THR A 446 -3.98 3.00 -4.22
N PHE A 447 -4.08 2.97 -2.88
CA PHE A 447 -3.05 2.45 -1.98
C PHE A 447 -2.76 0.96 -2.17
N ASN A 448 -3.75 0.20 -2.67
CA ASN A 448 -3.57 -1.21 -3.02
C ASN A 448 -3.06 -1.43 -4.45
N THR A 449 -2.96 -0.37 -5.27
CA THR A 449 -2.59 -0.46 -6.68
C THR A 449 -1.20 0.10 -6.96
N PHE A 450 -0.81 1.17 -6.26
CA PHE A 450 0.46 1.90 -6.51
C PHE A 450 1.34 1.98 -5.25
N PRO A 451 2.66 2.22 -5.42
CA PRO A 451 3.58 2.47 -4.31
C PRO A 451 3.12 3.66 -3.45
N LEU A 452 3.10 3.47 -2.13
CA LEU A 452 2.53 4.42 -1.19
C LEU A 452 3.36 5.71 -1.07
N GLU A 453 4.68 5.65 -1.18
CA GLU A 453 5.59 6.73 -0.77
C GLU A 453 5.32 8.06 -1.50
N ARG A 454 5.12 8.02 -2.82
CA ARG A 454 4.89 9.22 -3.63
C ARG A 454 3.52 9.85 -3.35
N ILE A 455 2.49 9.01 -3.21
CA ILE A 455 1.10 9.46 -3.02
C ILE A 455 0.91 9.98 -1.59
N MET A 456 1.48 9.30 -0.60
CA MET A 456 1.33 9.66 0.81
C MET A 456 1.97 10.99 1.14
N THR A 457 3.15 11.29 0.59
CA THR A 457 3.85 12.56 0.82
C THR A 457 3.01 13.75 0.30
N VAL A 458 2.38 13.59 -0.87
CA VAL A 458 1.45 14.58 -1.41
C VAL A 458 0.24 14.75 -0.50
N LEU A 459 -0.43 13.65 -0.15
CA LEU A 459 -1.66 13.71 0.65
C LEU A 459 -1.42 14.32 2.02
N ALA A 460 -0.31 13.96 2.67
CA ALA A 460 0.04 14.42 4.01
C ALA A 460 0.33 15.93 4.08
N TYR A 461 1.02 16.51 3.08
CA TYR A 461 1.54 17.88 3.16
C TYR A 461 0.93 18.88 2.18
N ARG A 462 0.42 18.43 1.03
CA ARG A 462 -0.13 19.33 -0.01
C ARG A 462 -1.66 19.40 0.00
N THR A 463 -2.32 18.64 0.88
CA THR A 463 -3.78 18.59 0.95
C THR A 463 -4.26 18.68 2.40
N GLU A 464 -5.45 19.23 2.62
CA GLU A 464 -6.09 19.31 3.95
C GLU A 464 -6.83 18.02 4.33
N ILE A 465 -6.48 16.88 3.72
CA ILE A 465 -7.22 15.63 3.89
C ILE A 465 -7.14 15.08 5.32
N VAL A 466 -6.00 15.25 6.01
CA VAL A 466 -5.81 14.75 7.37
C VAL A 466 -6.71 15.51 8.37
N PRO A 467 -6.68 16.86 8.44
CA PRO A 467 -7.64 17.62 9.25
C PRO A 467 -9.11 17.35 8.87
N ALA A 468 -9.42 17.26 7.57
CA ALA A 468 -10.78 17.01 7.10
C ALA A 468 -11.33 15.65 7.54
N LEU A 469 -10.55 14.57 7.34
CA LEU A 469 -10.94 13.23 7.77
C LEU A 469 -10.99 13.12 9.29
N TRP A 470 -10.06 13.75 10.02
CA TRP A 470 -10.08 13.76 11.47
C TRP A 470 -11.34 14.44 12.02
N ASN A 471 -11.70 15.63 11.52
CA ASN A 471 -12.91 16.34 11.95
C ASN A 471 -14.18 15.49 11.73
N PHE A 472 -14.26 14.80 10.59
CA PHE A 472 -15.34 13.86 10.31
C PHE A 472 -15.36 12.67 11.30
N ILE A 473 -14.21 12.01 11.50
CA ILE A 473 -14.05 10.88 12.42
C ILE A 473 -14.45 11.27 13.85
N LYS A 474 -13.96 12.41 14.33
CA LYS A 474 -14.24 12.95 15.66
C LYS A 474 -15.73 13.23 15.85
N ARG A 475 -16.38 13.95 14.92
CA ARG A 475 -17.83 14.23 14.97
C ARG A 475 -18.67 12.95 14.93
N CYS A 476 -18.29 11.94 14.13
CA CYS A 476 -19.00 10.66 14.11
C CYS A 476 -18.87 9.91 15.45
N HIS A 477 -17.66 9.94 16.04
CA HIS A 477 -17.39 9.30 17.31
C HIS A 477 -18.13 9.97 18.48
N ASP A 478 -18.03 11.30 18.60
CA ASP A 478 -18.65 12.09 19.66
C ASP A 478 -20.18 11.95 19.64
N ASN A 479 -20.79 11.92 18.44
CA ASN A 479 -22.22 11.70 18.25
C ASN A 479 -22.65 10.22 18.35
N ARG A 480 -21.71 9.29 18.53
CA ARG A 480 -21.92 7.82 18.55
C ARG A 480 -22.70 7.30 17.34
N ARG A 481 -22.62 7.99 16.20
CA ARG A 481 -23.36 7.68 14.98
C ARG A 481 -22.40 7.63 13.80
N TRP A 482 -22.15 6.42 13.32
CA TRP A 482 -21.36 6.17 12.12
C TRP A 482 -22.27 6.06 10.89
N PRO A 483 -21.96 6.75 9.79
CA PRO A 483 -22.80 6.73 8.61
C PRO A 483 -22.63 5.44 7.79
N TYR A 484 -23.68 5.08 7.06
CA TYR A 484 -23.67 3.97 6.10
C TYR A 484 -23.39 4.49 4.68
N PHE A 485 -22.37 3.95 4.02
CA PHE A 485 -21.96 4.37 2.68
C PHE A 485 -22.78 3.64 1.59
N SER A 486 -24.00 4.13 1.34
CA SER A 486 -24.97 3.52 0.42
C SER A 486 -24.44 3.23 -0.99
N LYS A 487 -23.58 4.10 -1.55
CA LYS A 487 -22.94 3.91 -2.87
C LYS A 487 -22.06 2.67 -2.97
N PHE A 488 -21.55 2.19 -1.84
CA PHE A 488 -20.64 1.04 -1.76
C PHE A 488 -21.28 -0.19 -1.11
N ALA A 489 -22.61 -0.22 -0.99
CA ALA A 489 -23.37 -1.33 -0.40
C ALA A 489 -23.04 -2.72 -0.96
N SER A 490 -22.64 -2.79 -2.24
CA SER A 490 -22.24 -4.05 -2.91
C SER A 490 -20.88 -4.57 -2.46
N SER A 491 -20.02 -3.69 -1.95
CA SER A 491 -18.64 -4.00 -1.54
C SER A 491 -18.49 -3.99 -0.02
N LEU A 492 -19.26 -3.15 0.68
CA LEU A 492 -19.37 -3.01 2.13
C LEU A 492 -20.84 -3.23 2.57
N PRO A 493 -21.20 -4.39 3.16
CA PRO A 493 -22.53 -4.66 3.65
C PRO A 493 -22.87 -3.76 4.85
N ALA A 494 -24.17 -3.62 5.13
CA ALA A 494 -24.70 -2.76 6.21
C ALA A 494 -24.16 -3.10 7.61
N ASP A 495 -23.74 -4.34 7.83
CA ASP A 495 -23.20 -4.79 9.12
C ASP A 495 -21.72 -4.38 9.33
N ALA A 496 -21.06 -3.82 8.30
CA ALA A 496 -19.69 -3.33 8.43
C ALA A 496 -19.65 -2.03 9.25
N PRO A 497 -18.69 -1.87 10.16
CA PRO A 497 -18.58 -0.64 10.94
C PRO A 497 -18.30 0.57 10.04
N GLY A 498 -19.08 1.64 10.17
CA GLY A 498 -18.96 2.83 9.32
C GLY A 498 -17.63 3.59 9.46
N TRP A 499 -16.86 3.36 10.53
CA TRP A 499 -15.50 3.90 10.69
C TRP A 499 -14.44 3.14 9.87
N LEU A 500 -14.75 1.94 9.36
CA LEU A 500 -13.76 1.04 8.76
C LEU A 500 -13.07 1.64 7.54
N LEU A 501 -13.85 2.16 6.60
CA LEU A 501 -13.33 2.73 5.35
C LEU A 501 -12.53 4.03 5.61
N PRO A 502 -13.04 5.03 6.38
CA PRO A 502 -12.25 6.19 6.77
C PRO A 502 -10.93 5.84 7.48
N MET A 503 -10.96 4.90 8.43
CA MET A 503 -9.76 4.50 9.17
C MET A 503 -8.73 3.79 8.29
N SER A 504 -9.17 3.00 7.30
CA SER A 504 -8.27 2.35 6.34
C SER A 504 -7.47 3.32 5.48
N VAL A 505 -7.91 4.58 5.39
CA VAL A 505 -7.25 5.65 4.63
C VAL A 505 -6.54 6.64 5.54
N PHE A 506 -7.18 7.07 6.63
CA PHE A 506 -6.62 8.01 7.59
C PHE A 506 -5.33 7.47 8.22
N CYS A 507 -5.34 6.21 8.68
CA CYS A 507 -4.21 5.68 9.44
C CYS A 507 -2.91 5.62 8.62
N PRO A 508 -2.89 5.07 7.39
CA PRO A 508 -1.67 5.09 6.56
C PRO A 508 -1.16 6.49 6.22
N ILE A 509 -2.06 7.44 5.92
CA ILE A 509 -1.66 8.82 5.59
C ILE A 509 -1.02 9.48 6.80
N TYR A 510 -1.67 9.39 7.97
CA TYR A 510 -1.18 10.04 9.17
C TYR A 510 0.10 9.39 9.71
N LYS A 511 0.21 8.06 9.65
CA LYS A 511 1.45 7.30 9.93
C LYS A 511 2.62 7.82 9.08
N HIS A 512 2.40 7.99 7.78
CA HIS A 512 3.43 8.51 6.87
C HIS A 512 3.80 9.96 7.23
N MET A 513 2.82 10.78 7.58
CA MET A 513 3.06 12.16 8.00
C MET A 513 3.94 12.22 9.27
N LEU A 514 3.66 11.39 10.27
CA LEU A 514 4.43 11.28 11.52
C LEU A 514 5.89 10.82 11.33
N LYS A 515 6.27 10.28 10.17
CA LYS A 515 7.68 9.96 9.87
C LYS A 515 8.50 11.18 9.43
N ILE A 516 7.82 12.25 9.00
CA ILE A 516 8.42 13.42 8.36
C ILE A 516 8.26 14.67 9.27
N ILE A 517 7.19 14.73 10.06
CA ILE A 517 6.97 15.76 11.09
C ILE A 517 8.13 15.72 12.09
N ASP A 518 8.62 16.90 12.48
CA ASP A 518 9.61 17.05 13.55
C ASP A 518 8.97 17.35 14.91
N ASN A 519 9.80 17.33 15.97
CA ASN A 519 9.32 17.56 17.34
C ASN A 519 8.68 18.94 17.54
N GLY A 520 9.15 19.98 16.86
CA GLY A 520 8.59 21.33 17.00
C GLY A 520 7.20 21.41 16.36
N GLU A 521 7.04 20.87 15.15
CA GLU A 521 5.75 20.78 14.48
C GLU A 521 4.72 19.96 15.28
N PHE A 522 5.13 18.84 15.88
CA PHE A 522 4.24 17.96 16.64
C PHE A 522 3.86 18.51 18.02
N TYR A 523 4.83 18.91 18.83
CA TYR A 523 4.61 19.29 20.23
C TYR A 523 4.37 20.79 20.44
N GLU A 524 5.03 21.65 19.67
CA GLU A 524 4.95 23.10 19.88
C GLU A 524 3.91 23.75 18.98
N GLN A 525 3.89 23.39 17.69
CA GLN A 525 2.93 23.92 16.72
C GLN A 525 1.61 23.16 16.73
N GLU A 526 1.57 21.97 17.36
CA GLU A 526 0.40 21.09 17.44
C GLU A 526 -0.24 20.82 16.05
N LYS A 527 0.59 20.55 15.05
CA LYS A 527 0.16 20.29 13.66
C LYS A 527 0.42 18.83 13.25
N PRO A 528 -0.51 18.21 12.50
CA PRO A 528 -1.80 18.75 12.03
C PRO A 528 -2.92 18.66 13.07
N LEU A 529 -2.71 17.95 14.19
CA LEU A 529 -3.72 17.70 15.22
C LEU A 529 -3.24 18.23 16.58
N SER A 530 -4.17 18.79 17.36
CA SER A 530 -3.89 19.24 18.72
C SER A 530 -3.53 18.08 19.65
N LEU A 531 -2.78 18.34 20.73
CA LEU A 531 -2.47 17.30 21.74
C LEU A 531 -3.75 16.70 22.36
N LYS A 532 -4.81 17.50 22.47
CA LYS A 532 -6.14 17.04 22.91
C LYS A 532 -6.78 16.09 21.90
N ASP A 533 -6.68 16.41 20.61
CA ASP A 533 -7.18 15.56 19.53
C ASP A 533 -6.38 14.26 19.41
N LEU A 534 -5.06 14.31 19.62
CA LEU A 534 -4.19 13.13 19.66
C LEU A 534 -4.62 12.16 20.77
N LYS A 535 -4.95 12.67 21.96
CA LYS A 535 -5.51 11.83 23.03
C LYS A 535 -6.82 11.17 22.61
N SER A 536 -7.74 11.93 22.02
CA SER A 536 -8.99 11.37 21.49
C SER A 536 -8.75 10.33 20.39
N LEU A 537 -7.77 10.57 19.51
CA LEU A 537 -7.38 9.64 18.46
C LEU A 537 -6.88 8.32 19.04
N VAL A 538 -5.99 8.35 20.04
CA VAL A 538 -5.50 7.15 20.72
C VAL A 538 -6.66 6.32 21.28
N LEU A 539 -7.65 6.96 21.92
CA LEU A 539 -8.82 6.27 22.45
C LEU A 539 -9.68 5.63 21.33
N ILE A 540 -9.90 6.34 20.23
CA ILE A 540 -10.67 5.84 19.07
C ILE A 540 -9.95 4.67 18.40
N LEU A 541 -8.63 4.80 18.16
CA LEU A 541 -7.80 3.75 17.56
C LEU A 541 -7.82 2.49 18.42
N LYS A 542 -7.64 2.64 19.74
CA LYS A 542 -7.73 1.54 20.70
C LYS A 542 -9.07 0.81 20.61
N GLN A 543 -10.18 1.54 20.66
CA GLN A 543 -11.52 0.95 20.61
C GLN A 543 -11.79 0.25 19.28
N ALA A 544 -11.44 0.86 18.15
CA ALA A 544 -11.63 0.29 16.82
C ALA A 544 -10.77 -0.99 16.64
N LEU A 545 -9.52 -0.96 17.10
CA LEU A 545 -8.62 -2.11 17.02
C LEU A 545 -9.07 -3.26 17.92
N TRP A 546 -9.53 -2.96 19.15
CA TRP A 546 -10.13 -3.96 20.04
C TRP A 546 -11.39 -4.60 19.43
N GLN A 547 -12.26 -3.78 18.83
CA GLN A 547 -13.44 -4.29 18.12
C GLN A 547 -13.07 -5.23 16.96
N LEU A 548 -12.03 -4.94 16.18
CA LEU A 548 -11.58 -5.79 15.07
C LEU A 548 -10.96 -7.11 15.53
N LEU A 549 -10.15 -7.07 16.57
CA LEU A 549 -9.34 -8.22 16.99
C LEU A 549 -10.07 -9.13 17.99
N TRP A 550 -10.96 -8.57 18.82
CA TRP A 550 -11.60 -9.30 19.92
C TRP A 550 -13.09 -9.58 19.68
N VAL A 551 -13.83 -8.57 19.20
CA VAL A 551 -15.31 -8.60 19.13
C VAL A 551 -15.80 -9.18 17.80
N ILE A 552 -15.26 -8.69 16.68
CA ILE A 552 -15.64 -9.15 15.34
C ILE A 552 -14.96 -10.51 15.11
N PRO A 553 -15.70 -11.59 14.83
CA PRO A 553 -15.09 -12.88 14.57
C PRO A 553 -14.19 -12.80 13.33
N SER A 554 -12.91 -13.12 13.52
CA SER A 554 -11.98 -13.42 12.43
C SER A 554 -12.56 -14.63 11.68
N SER A 555 -12.92 -14.48 10.41
CA SER A 555 -13.00 -15.63 9.52
C SER A 555 -11.63 -16.29 9.59
N SER A 556 -11.57 -17.52 10.08
CA SER A 556 -10.37 -18.32 10.26
C SER A 556 -9.38 -18.12 9.12
N THR A 557 -8.12 -17.92 9.48
CA THR A 557 -6.92 -18.02 8.64
C THR A 557 -6.77 -19.43 8.04
N LEU A 558 -7.78 -19.90 7.31
CA LEU A 558 -7.58 -20.93 6.31
C LEU A 558 -6.82 -20.24 5.19
N LYS A 559 -5.62 -20.76 4.89
CA LYS A 559 -4.89 -20.51 3.64
C LYS A 559 -5.92 -20.42 2.50
N VAL A 560 -6.22 -19.20 2.09
CA VAL A 560 -7.09 -18.96 0.94
C VAL A 560 -6.30 -19.49 -0.24
N ALA A 561 -6.72 -20.64 -0.77
CA ALA A 561 -6.21 -21.14 -2.03
C ALA A 561 -6.31 -20.01 -3.07
N PRO A 562 -5.28 -19.80 -3.91
CA PRO A 562 -5.32 -18.75 -4.91
C PRO A 562 -6.41 -19.09 -5.93
N ASN A 563 -7.61 -18.56 -5.75
CA ASN A 563 -8.62 -18.55 -6.80
C ASN A 563 -8.17 -17.52 -7.85
N PRO A 564 -8.08 -17.90 -9.14
CA PRO A 564 -7.56 -17.02 -10.19
C PRO A 564 -8.55 -15.94 -10.66
N SER A 565 -9.68 -15.73 -9.97
CA SER A 565 -10.60 -14.61 -10.23
C SER A 565 -10.36 -13.51 -9.19
N GLY A 566 -9.73 -12.42 -9.63
CA GLY A 566 -9.23 -11.32 -8.79
C GLY A 566 -10.15 -10.90 -7.64
N LEU A 567 -9.60 -10.96 -6.42
CA LEU A 567 -10.21 -10.34 -5.24
C LEU A 567 -10.40 -8.84 -5.52
N LYS A 568 -11.65 -8.37 -5.49
CA LYS A 568 -11.95 -6.93 -5.48
C LYS A 568 -11.19 -6.27 -4.35
N LYS A 569 -10.37 -5.27 -4.64
CA LYS A 569 -9.56 -4.53 -3.66
C LYS A 569 -10.46 -3.82 -2.64
N LEU A 570 -11.67 -3.41 -3.04
CA LEU A 570 -12.69 -2.81 -2.17
C LEU A 570 -13.54 -3.85 -1.37
N SER A 571 -13.17 -5.13 -1.31
CA SER A 571 -13.91 -6.11 -0.50
C SER A 571 -13.77 -5.84 1.00
N VAL A 572 -14.79 -6.18 1.79
CA VAL A 572 -14.76 -5.98 3.25
C VAL A 572 -13.60 -6.69 3.94
N GLU A 573 -13.20 -7.88 3.49
CA GLU A 573 -12.05 -8.56 4.05
C GLU A 573 -10.75 -7.82 3.79
N ASN A 574 -10.58 -7.23 2.59
CA ASN A 574 -9.43 -6.40 2.26
C ASN A 574 -9.42 -5.10 3.08
N VAL A 575 -10.57 -4.42 3.19
CA VAL A 575 -10.68 -3.20 4.00
C VAL A 575 -10.43 -3.50 5.48
N LYS A 576 -10.97 -4.60 6.03
CA LYS A 576 -10.70 -5.06 7.40
C LYS A 576 -9.22 -5.32 7.64
N THR A 577 -8.57 -6.04 6.71
CA THR A 577 -7.15 -6.39 6.83
C THR A 577 -6.28 -5.13 6.82
N ARG A 578 -6.54 -4.20 5.90
CA ARG A 578 -5.82 -2.92 5.80
C ARG A 578 -6.08 -2.01 6.98
N ALA A 579 -7.33 -1.89 7.43
CA ALA A 579 -7.67 -1.13 8.62
C ALA A 579 -6.96 -1.70 9.85
N ARG A 580 -6.95 -3.02 10.03
CA ARG A 580 -6.25 -3.71 11.13
C ARG A 580 -4.76 -3.37 11.17
N VAL A 581 -4.07 -3.46 10.01
CA VAL A 581 -2.65 -3.09 9.91
C VAL A 581 -2.46 -1.60 10.17
N GLY A 582 -3.20 -0.73 9.49
CA GLY A 582 -3.05 0.72 9.63
C GLY A 582 -3.33 1.22 11.06
N LEU A 583 -4.35 0.69 11.73
CA LEU A 583 -4.68 1.02 13.12
C LEU A 583 -3.56 0.60 14.07
N SER A 584 -3.06 -0.63 13.94
CA SER A 584 -1.96 -1.15 14.77
C SER A 584 -0.68 -0.34 14.61
N GLU A 585 -0.30 -0.08 13.35
CA GLU A 585 0.94 0.64 13.05
C GLU A 585 0.88 2.09 13.50
N LEU A 586 -0.25 2.78 13.29
CA LEU A 586 -0.42 4.15 13.75
C LEU A 586 -0.44 4.22 15.28
N LEU A 587 -1.14 3.31 15.95
CA LEU A 587 -1.17 3.27 17.42
C LEU A 587 0.23 3.03 18.00
N THR A 588 1.00 2.12 17.38
CA THR A 588 2.40 1.85 17.75
C THR A 588 3.26 3.09 17.58
N GLN A 589 3.15 3.78 16.44
CA GLN A 589 3.92 4.99 16.19
C GLN A 589 3.55 6.11 17.17
N LEU A 590 2.26 6.31 17.46
CA LEU A 590 1.82 7.29 18.47
C LEU A 590 2.34 6.94 19.87
N GLN A 591 2.44 5.65 20.20
CA GLN A 591 3.06 5.20 21.43
C GLN A 591 4.56 5.50 21.46
N ASP A 592 5.27 5.33 20.35
CA ASP A 592 6.69 5.70 20.24
C ASP A 592 6.88 7.21 20.46
N TRP A 593 6.01 8.04 19.89
CA TRP A 593 5.99 9.49 20.16
C TRP A 593 5.72 9.76 21.64
N ASN A 594 4.71 9.13 22.23
CA ASN A 594 4.36 9.32 23.65
C ASN A 594 5.48 8.86 24.60
N SER A 595 6.30 7.89 24.18
CA SER A 595 7.44 7.39 24.97
C SER A 595 8.61 8.37 25.00
N ARG A 596 8.78 9.22 23.98
CA ARG A 596 9.82 10.26 23.94
C ARG A 596 9.46 11.44 24.82
N LEU A 597 8.27 12.00 24.58
CA LEU A 597 7.72 13.09 25.38
C LEU A 597 6.22 12.83 25.55
N PRO A 598 5.76 12.57 26.79
CA PRO A 598 4.39 12.13 27.04
C PRO A 598 3.40 13.26 26.80
N PHE A 599 2.42 12.99 25.94
CA PHE A 599 1.25 13.86 25.71
C PHE A 599 -0.04 13.23 26.26
N THR A 600 -0.04 11.93 26.56
CA THR A 600 -1.16 11.23 27.20
C THR A 600 -0.68 10.14 28.17
N SER A 601 -1.57 9.68 29.06
CA SER A 601 -1.23 8.64 30.03
C SER A 601 -0.98 7.30 29.33
N ALA A 602 0.00 6.53 29.81
CA ALA A 602 0.23 5.15 29.34
C ALA A 602 -1.02 4.26 29.48
N SER A 603 -1.90 4.57 30.45
CA SER A 603 -3.19 3.89 30.64
C SER A 603 -4.18 4.08 29.51
N ASP A 604 -4.02 5.10 28.69
CA ASP A 604 -4.93 5.38 27.59
C ASP A 604 -4.71 4.42 26.41
N PHE A 605 -3.52 3.81 26.30
CA PHE A 605 -3.15 2.88 25.22
C PHE A 605 -3.61 1.44 25.46
N TYR A 606 -3.66 0.96 26.71
CA TYR A 606 -4.07 -0.42 26.99
C TYR A 606 -5.58 -0.56 27.30
N SER A 607 -6.09 -1.77 27.08
CA SER A 607 -7.46 -2.18 27.38
C SER A 607 -7.53 -2.80 28.77
N GLN A 608 -8.55 -2.43 29.58
CA GLN A 608 -8.73 -2.99 30.92
C GLN A 608 -8.98 -4.51 30.90
N GLU A 609 -9.57 -5.05 29.84
CA GLU A 609 -9.81 -6.50 29.69
C GLU A 609 -8.50 -7.30 29.55
N ALA A 610 -7.44 -6.67 29.01
CA ALA A 610 -6.12 -7.28 28.81
C ALA A 610 -5.24 -7.32 30.08
N THR A 611 -5.72 -6.78 31.21
CA THR A 611 -5.06 -6.90 32.52
C THR A 611 -5.45 -8.19 33.26
N SER A 612 -6.48 -8.90 32.79
CA SER A 612 -7.01 -10.08 33.48
C SER A 612 -6.08 -11.30 33.36
N GLU A 613 -5.99 -12.10 34.44
CA GLU A 613 -5.24 -13.37 34.44
C GLU A 613 -5.80 -14.38 33.40
N ASN A 614 -7.10 -14.27 33.07
CA ASN A 614 -7.73 -15.04 32.00
C ASN A 614 -7.16 -14.68 30.61
N PHE A 615 -6.89 -13.40 30.36
CA PHE A 615 -6.27 -12.96 29.11
C PHE A 615 -4.82 -13.46 29.01
N VAL A 616 -4.04 -13.34 30.09
CA VAL A 616 -2.64 -13.80 30.13
C VAL A 616 -2.56 -15.31 29.88
N SER A 617 -3.40 -16.10 30.55
CA SER A 617 -3.46 -17.56 30.34
C SER A 617 -3.89 -17.93 28.91
N GLN A 618 -4.88 -17.24 28.33
CA GLN A 618 -5.23 -17.43 26.92
C GLN A 618 -4.12 -17.04 25.96
N ALA A 619 -3.37 -15.96 26.23
CA ALA A 619 -2.26 -15.52 25.36
C ALA A 619 -1.09 -16.51 25.35
N ILE A 620 -0.85 -17.21 26.46
CA ILE A 620 0.16 -18.27 26.57
C ILE A 620 -0.26 -19.52 25.77
N LEU A 621 -1.55 -19.87 25.79
CA LEU A 621 -2.11 -20.92 24.96
C LEU A 621 -2.11 -20.45 23.49
N GLY A 622 -1.13 -20.89 22.69
CA GLY A 622 -1.02 -20.51 21.28
C GLY A 622 -2.32 -20.76 20.49
N ASN A 623 -2.54 -19.97 19.43
CA ASN A 623 -3.74 -20.01 18.56
C ASN A 623 -5.05 -19.51 19.19
N THR A 624 -4.98 -18.60 20.16
CA THR A 624 -6.13 -17.87 20.69
C THR A 624 -6.21 -16.44 20.14
N ARG A 625 -7.38 -15.80 20.28
CA ARG A 625 -7.54 -14.35 19.98
C ARG A 625 -6.61 -13.48 20.82
N ALA A 626 -6.33 -13.88 22.06
CA ALA A 626 -5.42 -13.16 22.94
C ALA A 626 -3.97 -13.22 22.40
N SER A 627 -3.55 -14.38 21.88
CA SER A 627 -2.26 -14.53 21.20
C SER A 627 -2.18 -13.67 19.92
N GLU A 628 -3.25 -13.61 19.12
CA GLU A 628 -3.32 -12.73 17.94
C GLU A 628 -3.22 -11.24 18.31
N ILE A 629 -3.86 -10.81 19.40
CA ILE A 629 -3.75 -9.43 19.90
C ILE A 629 -2.32 -9.11 20.30
N ILE A 630 -1.65 -10.01 21.03
CA ILE A 630 -0.27 -9.78 21.47
C ILE A 630 0.69 -9.68 20.28
N LYS A 631 0.47 -10.47 19.22
CA LYS A 631 1.26 -10.40 17.98
C LYS A 631 1.01 -9.14 17.16
N LEU A 632 -0.27 -8.74 17.03
CA LEU A 632 -0.65 -7.66 16.12
C LEU A 632 -0.72 -6.30 16.79
N ALA A 633 -0.94 -6.23 18.10
CA ALA A 633 -1.20 -5.00 18.84
C ALA A 633 -0.79 -5.16 20.33
N PRO A 634 0.50 -5.42 20.62
CA PRO A 634 0.95 -5.74 21.97
C PRO A 634 0.65 -4.65 23.00
N PHE A 635 0.64 -3.37 22.60
CA PHE A 635 0.38 -2.23 23.49
C PHE A 635 -1.05 -2.13 24.00
N LEU A 636 -1.97 -2.95 23.47
CA LEU A 636 -3.30 -3.12 24.09
C LEU A 636 -3.21 -3.84 25.44
N ALA A 637 -2.12 -4.56 25.70
CA ALA A 637 -1.80 -5.17 26.97
C ALA A 637 -0.71 -4.36 27.72
N PRO A 638 -0.86 -4.17 29.05
CA PRO A 638 0.16 -3.53 29.87
C PRO A 638 1.51 -4.24 29.78
N PHE A 639 2.59 -3.48 30.02
CA PHE A 639 3.96 -4.02 30.06
C PHE A 639 4.08 -5.22 30.99
N THR A 640 3.53 -5.15 32.20
CA THR A 640 3.57 -6.23 33.19
C THR A 640 2.93 -7.54 32.69
N SER A 641 1.77 -7.46 32.02
CA SER A 641 1.13 -8.63 31.41
C SER A 641 2.01 -9.25 30.31
N ARG A 642 2.64 -8.42 29.47
CA ARG A 642 3.53 -8.89 28.41
C ARG A 642 4.81 -9.55 28.96
N VAL A 643 5.38 -9.02 30.05
CA VAL A 643 6.52 -9.63 30.75
C VAL A 643 6.14 -10.99 31.34
N LYS A 644 4.95 -11.14 31.92
CA LYS A 644 4.45 -12.46 32.40
C LYS A 644 4.34 -13.48 31.25
N ILE A 645 3.81 -13.06 30.09
CA ILE A 645 3.71 -13.92 28.90
C ILE A 645 5.11 -14.32 28.42
N PHE A 646 6.02 -13.35 28.30
CA PHE A 646 7.41 -13.58 27.88
C PHE A 646 8.16 -14.55 28.80
N THR A 647 8.10 -14.33 30.12
CA THR A 647 8.76 -15.20 31.11
C THR A 647 8.18 -16.61 31.14
N SER A 648 6.86 -16.76 30.92
CA SER A 648 6.24 -18.09 30.76
C SER A 648 6.67 -18.80 29.48
N GLN A 649 6.85 -18.09 28.37
CA GLN A 649 7.35 -18.66 27.11
C GLN A 649 8.79 -19.14 27.24
N LEU A 650 9.64 -18.34 27.92
CA LEU A 650 11.00 -18.72 28.26
C LEU A 650 11.04 -20.00 29.12
N SER A 651 10.23 -20.07 30.17
CA SER A 651 10.21 -21.24 31.06
C SER A 651 9.75 -22.52 30.34
N SER A 652 8.72 -22.45 29.49
CA SER A 652 8.28 -23.57 28.66
C SER A 652 9.34 -24.02 27.65
N SER A 653 10.08 -23.07 27.05
CA SER A 653 11.19 -23.38 26.13
C SER A 653 12.32 -24.11 26.86
N ARG A 654 12.71 -23.63 28.05
CA ARG A 654 13.76 -24.25 28.88
C ARG A 654 13.40 -25.67 29.32
N GLN A 655 12.13 -25.91 29.69
CA GLN A 655 11.64 -27.24 30.03
C GLN A 655 11.66 -28.19 28.83
N SER A 656 11.37 -27.70 27.63
CA SER A 656 11.43 -28.53 26.41
C SER A 656 12.87 -28.88 26.04
N ALA A 657 13.82 -27.95 26.23
CA ALA A 657 15.24 -28.16 25.95
C ALA A 657 15.89 -29.14 26.95
N SER A 658 15.50 -29.11 28.24
CA SER A 658 16.05 -30.01 29.25
C SER A 658 15.68 -31.48 29.04
N HIS A 659 14.64 -31.77 28.25
CA HIS A 659 14.26 -33.13 27.85
C HIS A 659 15.06 -33.68 26.65
N SER A 660 15.81 -32.83 25.92
CA SER A 660 16.41 -33.20 24.63
C SER A 660 17.93 -33.44 24.65
N GLY A 661 18.66 -33.14 25.73
CA GLY A 661 20.13 -33.30 25.77
C GLY A 661 20.70 -33.76 27.11
N LEU A 662 21.35 -34.92 27.13
CA LEU A 662 22.14 -35.45 28.26
C LEU A 662 23.55 -34.79 28.37
N THR A 663 23.90 -33.89 27.45
CA THR A 663 25.23 -33.28 27.32
C THR A 663 25.31 -31.97 28.11
N ARG A 664 26.05 -31.99 29.21
CA ARG A 664 26.44 -30.77 29.93
C ARG A 664 27.74 -30.24 29.34
N HIS A 665 27.68 -29.11 28.64
CA HIS A 665 28.88 -28.46 28.10
C HIS A 665 29.61 -27.71 29.22
N ARG A 666 30.85 -28.14 29.50
CA ARG A 666 31.76 -27.51 30.48
C ARG A 666 32.86 -26.77 29.75
N PHE A 667 32.94 -25.45 29.95
CA PHE A 667 33.93 -24.57 29.32
C PHE A 667 35.00 -24.14 30.32
N LYS A 668 36.23 -24.07 29.84
CA LYS A 668 37.37 -23.61 30.63
C LYS A 668 37.79 -22.22 30.14
N ILE A 669 37.72 -21.21 31.02
CA ILE A 669 37.88 -19.81 30.62
C ILE A 669 38.92 -19.15 31.52
N ARG A 670 39.92 -18.49 30.93
CA ARG A 670 40.94 -17.76 31.68
C ARG A 670 40.47 -16.34 31.99
N ARG A 671 40.62 -15.87 33.22
CA ARG A 671 40.18 -14.51 33.63
C ARG A 671 40.87 -13.38 32.86
N ASN A 672 42.08 -13.61 32.36
CA ASN A 672 42.84 -12.61 31.58
C ASN A 672 42.51 -12.59 30.08
N ARG A 673 41.73 -13.56 29.57
CA ARG A 673 41.32 -13.69 28.16
C ARG A 673 39.87 -14.17 28.05
N LEU A 674 38.98 -13.49 28.78
CA LEU A 674 37.58 -13.88 28.91
C LEU A 674 36.87 -13.90 27.55
N LEU A 675 37.05 -12.85 26.74
CA LEU A 675 36.33 -12.68 25.49
C LEU A 675 36.79 -13.65 24.41
N GLU A 676 38.11 -13.82 24.25
CA GLU A 676 38.67 -14.71 23.23
C GLU A 676 38.38 -16.18 23.56
N ASP A 677 38.61 -16.62 24.79
CA ASP A 677 38.37 -18.01 25.21
C ASP A 677 36.88 -18.36 25.11
N ALA A 678 36.00 -17.40 25.43
CA ALA A 678 34.56 -17.56 25.29
C ALA A 678 34.14 -17.59 23.82
N PHE A 679 34.67 -16.70 22.98
CA PHE A 679 34.39 -16.68 21.55
C PHE A 679 34.78 -18.01 20.90
N ASP A 680 36.00 -18.51 21.12
CA ASP A 680 36.51 -19.74 20.50
C ASP A 680 35.68 -20.98 20.88
N GLN A 681 35.13 -21.02 22.09
CA GLN A 681 34.40 -22.18 22.61
C GLN A 681 32.88 -22.10 22.41
N LEU A 682 32.27 -20.95 22.68
CA LEU A 682 30.81 -20.79 22.68
C LEU A 682 30.26 -20.47 21.29
N SER A 683 31.06 -19.88 20.38
CA SER A 683 30.61 -19.59 19.00
C SER A 683 30.38 -20.85 18.17
N LEU A 684 30.97 -21.99 18.56
CA LEU A 684 30.85 -23.28 17.89
C LEU A 684 29.58 -24.07 18.28
N LEU A 685 28.83 -23.59 19.27
CA LEU A 685 27.64 -24.29 19.76
C LEU A 685 26.46 -24.18 18.79
N SER A 686 25.69 -25.26 18.71
CA SER A 686 24.42 -25.26 17.99
C SER A 686 23.33 -24.53 18.78
N GLU A 687 22.23 -24.15 18.12
CA GLU A 687 21.09 -23.51 18.79
C GLU A 687 20.45 -24.37 19.89
N GLU A 688 20.48 -25.69 19.74
CA GLU A 688 19.97 -26.62 20.75
C GLU A 688 20.90 -26.68 21.97
N ASP A 689 22.22 -26.70 21.75
CA ASP A 689 23.22 -26.70 22.81
C ASP A 689 23.23 -25.38 23.60
N LEU A 690 23.01 -24.25 22.90
CA LEU A 690 22.88 -22.92 23.52
C LEU A 690 21.64 -22.82 24.43
N LYS A 691 20.55 -23.55 24.14
CA LYS A 691 19.36 -23.62 25.01
C LYS A 691 19.61 -24.49 26.25
N GLY A 692 20.58 -25.39 26.18
CA GLY A 692 21.01 -26.23 27.30
C GLY A 692 21.74 -25.46 28.42
N PRO A 693 21.91 -26.09 29.60
CA PRO A 693 22.65 -25.49 30.71
C PRO A 693 24.15 -25.44 30.40
N ILE A 694 24.73 -24.24 30.47
CA ILE A 694 26.17 -23.99 30.25
C ILE A 694 26.90 -23.97 31.60
N ARG A 695 27.99 -24.74 31.71
CA ARG A 695 28.85 -24.75 32.90
C ARG A 695 30.20 -24.12 32.60
N VAL A 696 30.65 -23.23 33.47
CA VAL A 696 31.93 -22.52 33.32
C VAL A 696 32.85 -22.86 34.49
N SER A 697 34.13 -23.09 34.18
CA SER A 697 35.21 -23.24 35.14
C SER A 697 36.30 -22.21 34.83
N PHE A 698 36.63 -21.37 35.79
CA PHE A 698 37.68 -20.37 35.65
C PHE A 698 39.06 -21.00 35.84
N ILE A 699 40.02 -20.52 35.05
CA ILE A 699 41.44 -20.84 35.19
C ILE A 699 42.17 -19.60 35.69
N ASN A 700 42.87 -19.74 36.81
CA ASN A 700 43.70 -18.69 37.41
C ASN A 700 44.96 -18.40 36.58
N GLU A 701 45.68 -17.32 36.90
CA GLU A 701 46.93 -16.93 36.24
C GLU A 701 48.03 -18.02 36.25
N HIS A 702 47.95 -18.95 37.20
CA HIS A 702 48.85 -20.09 37.36
C HIS A 702 48.43 -21.34 36.57
N GLY A 703 47.33 -21.27 35.81
CA GLY A 703 46.83 -22.38 34.98
C GLY A 703 46.00 -23.43 35.71
N GLU A 704 45.69 -23.22 36.98
CA GLU A 704 44.90 -24.13 37.82
C GLU A 704 43.39 -23.81 37.75
N GLU A 705 42.55 -24.86 37.78
CA GLU A 705 41.08 -24.71 37.85
C GLU A 705 40.67 -24.18 39.23
N GLU A 706 39.97 -23.04 39.27
CA GLU A 706 39.42 -22.49 40.51
C GLU A 706 38.40 -23.46 41.14
N ALA A 707 38.49 -23.66 42.46
CA ALA A 707 37.57 -24.52 43.19
C ALA A 707 36.20 -23.85 43.32
N GLY A 708 35.19 -24.36 42.59
CA GLY A 708 33.82 -23.88 42.67
C GLY A 708 32.80 -24.92 42.21
N ILE A 709 31.72 -25.10 42.99
CA ILE A 709 30.58 -25.94 42.59
C ILE A 709 29.61 -25.06 41.80
N ASP A 710 29.42 -25.40 40.53
CA ASP A 710 28.51 -24.69 39.63
C ASP A 710 27.04 -25.00 39.93
N GLY A 711 26.49 -24.25 40.88
CA GLY A 711 25.05 -24.14 41.18
C GLY A 711 24.38 -22.96 40.46
N GLY A 712 24.94 -22.45 39.35
CA GLY A 712 24.44 -21.28 38.60
C GLY A 712 25.14 -19.95 38.92
N GLY A 713 25.85 -19.91 40.05
CA GLY A 713 26.60 -18.72 40.50
C GLY A 713 27.79 -18.34 39.64
N ILE A 714 28.61 -19.33 39.29
CA ILE A 714 29.83 -19.15 38.49
C ILE A 714 29.47 -18.71 37.08
N PHE A 715 28.39 -19.26 36.51
CA PHE A 715 27.87 -18.83 35.22
C PHE A 715 27.40 -17.37 35.25
N LYS A 716 26.72 -16.94 36.31
CA LYS A 716 26.29 -15.53 36.45
C LYS A 716 27.47 -14.56 36.56
N ASP A 717 28.50 -14.92 37.33
CA ASP A 717 29.75 -14.15 37.44
C ASP A 717 30.49 -14.09 36.07
N PHE A 718 30.57 -15.22 35.37
CA PHE A 718 31.08 -15.26 34.00
C PHE A 718 30.31 -14.31 33.08
N MET A 719 28.98 -14.37 33.07
CA MET A 719 28.11 -13.52 32.25
C MET A 719 28.30 -12.03 32.55
N GLU A 720 28.45 -11.64 33.82
CA GLU A 720 28.70 -10.25 34.20
C GLU A 720 30.09 -9.76 33.72
N ASN A 721 31.13 -10.57 33.89
CA ASN A 721 32.49 -10.18 33.53
C ASN A 721 32.71 -10.16 32.00
N ILE A 722 32.19 -11.15 31.28
CA ILE A 722 32.29 -11.19 29.81
C ILE A 722 31.51 -10.06 29.17
N THR A 723 30.31 -9.73 29.67
CA THR A 723 29.54 -8.61 29.11
C THR A 723 30.21 -7.27 29.38
N ARG A 724 30.82 -7.07 30.56
CA ARG A 724 31.63 -5.88 30.83
C ARG A 724 32.83 -5.77 29.88
N ALA A 725 33.56 -6.87 29.66
CA ALA A 725 34.74 -6.87 28.79
C ALA A 725 34.39 -6.74 27.30
N ALA A 726 33.30 -7.39 26.85
CA ALA A 726 32.90 -7.45 25.45
C ALA A 726 32.34 -6.14 24.89
N PHE A 727 31.65 -5.38 25.74
CA PHE A 727 30.99 -4.14 25.35
C PHE A 727 31.80 -2.89 25.74
N ASP A 728 33.04 -3.07 26.17
CA ASP A 728 33.98 -1.97 26.41
C ASP A 728 34.32 -1.27 25.08
N VAL A 729 34.17 0.06 25.06
CA VAL A 729 34.49 0.93 23.93
C VAL A 729 35.95 0.79 23.51
N GLN A 730 36.85 0.49 24.45
CA GLN A 730 38.29 0.31 24.18
C GLN A 730 38.56 -0.89 23.28
N TYR A 731 37.68 -1.90 23.29
CA TYR A 731 37.81 -3.06 22.40
C TYR A 731 37.47 -2.71 20.95
N GLY A 732 36.82 -1.56 20.67
CA GLY A 732 36.58 -1.05 19.32
C GLY A 732 35.40 -1.67 18.57
N LEU A 733 34.65 -2.59 19.18
CA LEU A 733 33.40 -3.12 18.61
C LEU A 733 32.22 -2.16 18.82
N PHE A 734 32.14 -1.48 19.96
CA PHE A 734 31.07 -0.53 20.27
C PHE A 734 31.61 0.90 20.41
N LYS A 735 30.72 1.88 20.20
CA LYS A 735 30.92 3.31 20.47
C LYS A 735 29.83 3.77 21.43
N GLU A 736 30.09 4.89 22.11
CA GLU A 736 29.13 5.55 22.99
C GLU A 736 28.59 6.85 22.36
N THR A 737 27.33 7.16 22.64
CA THR A 737 26.73 8.48 22.36
C THR A 737 27.17 9.50 23.43
N ALA A 738 26.75 10.76 23.29
CA ALA A 738 26.97 11.79 24.31
C ALA A 738 26.37 11.43 25.68
N ASP A 739 25.33 10.59 25.70
CA ASP A 739 24.66 10.10 26.91
C ASP A 739 25.23 8.77 27.42
N HIS A 740 26.42 8.36 26.96
CA HIS A 740 27.06 7.07 27.29
C HIS A 740 26.23 5.82 26.92
N LEU A 741 25.42 5.92 25.86
CA LEU A 741 24.65 4.78 25.34
C LEU A 741 25.45 4.05 24.24
N LEU A 742 25.50 2.73 24.33
CA LEU A 742 26.27 1.86 23.46
C LEU A 742 25.56 1.59 22.12
N TYR A 743 26.31 1.66 21.03
CA TYR A 743 25.90 1.24 19.69
C TYR A 743 27.06 0.64 18.90
N PRO A 744 26.80 -0.20 17.88
CA PRO A 744 27.86 -0.80 17.06
C PRO A 744 28.74 0.25 16.40
N ASN A 745 30.06 0.08 16.50
CA ASN A 745 31.02 0.94 15.81
C ASN A 745 30.94 0.72 14.29
N PRO A 746 30.58 1.73 13.47
CA PRO A 746 30.56 1.59 12.01
C PRO A 746 31.92 1.18 11.44
N ALA A 747 33.01 1.75 11.98
CA ALA A 747 34.40 1.42 11.66
C ALA A 747 34.95 0.14 12.30
N SER A 748 34.13 -0.72 12.91
CA SER A 748 34.61 -1.93 13.59
C SER A 748 35.46 -2.85 12.69
N GLY A 749 35.20 -2.86 11.38
CA GLY A 749 35.99 -3.63 10.41
C GLY A 749 37.41 -3.09 10.16
N LEU A 750 37.68 -1.83 10.52
CA LEU A 750 39.05 -1.27 10.49
C LEU A 750 39.88 -1.71 11.70
N VAL A 751 39.23 -2.09 12.79
CA VAL A 751 39.88 -2.52 14.04
C VAL A 751 40.06 -4.04 14.07
N HIS A 752 39.00 -4.79 13.69
CA HIS A 752 38.99 -6.26 13.74
C HIS A 752 38.53 -6.86 12.43
N GLU A 753 39.33 -7.77 11.84
CA GLU A 753 38.95 -8.49 10.61
C GLU A 753 37.70 -9.37 10.81
N LEU A 754 37.56 -10.00 12.00
CA LEU A 754 36.45 -10.88 12.33
C LEU A 754 35.28 -10.15 13.03
N HIS A 755 35.20 -8.82 12.95
CA HIS A 755 34.22 -8.03 13.72
C HIS A 755 32.77 -8.52 13.58
N LEU A 756 32.33 -8.96 12.39
CA LEU A 756 30.99 -9.48 12.16
C LEU A 756 30.70 -10.77 12.94
N GLN A 757 31.69 -11.65 13.06
CA GLN A 757 31.56 -12.89 13.84
C GLN A 757 31.49 -12.59 15.33
N TYR A 758 32.28 -11.61 15.80
CA TYR A 758 32.15 -11.10 17.17
C TYR A 758 30.75 -10.55 17.42
N PHE A 759 30.19 -9.72 16.54
CA PHE A 759 28.81 -9.23 16.71
C PHE A 759 27.80 -10.37 16.79
N HIS A 760 27.92 -11.39 15.94
CA HIS A 760 27.08 -12.58 16.04
C HIS A 760 27.19 -13.24 17.41
N PHE A 761 28.40 -13.51 17.88
CA PHE A 761 28.64 -14.08 19.21
C PHE A 761 28.07 -13.22 20.34
N LEU A 762 28.26 -11.90 20.31
CA LEU A 762 27.75 -10.98 21.32
C LEU A 762 26.21 -10.91 21.32
N GLY A 763 25.59 -11.06 20.15
CA GLY A 763 24.16 -11.26 20.02
C GLY A 763 23.70 -12.53 20.74
N SER A 764 24.36 -13.66 20.49
CA SER A 764 24.07 -14.95 21.15
C SER A 764 24.28 -14.88 22.66
N LEU A 765 25.32 -14.16 23.11
CA LEU A 765 25.63 -13.94 24.53
C LEU A 765 24.52 -13.15 25.22
N LEU A 766 24.08 -12.04 24.63
CA LEU A 766 22.96 -11.24 25.16
C LEU A 766 21.65 -12.05 25.15
N GLY A 767 21.39 -12.78 24.06
CA GLY A 767 20.25 -13.68 23.96
C GLY A 767 20.27 -14.75 25.05
N LYS A 768 21.44 -15.30 25.39
CA LYS A 768 21.63 -16.27 26.47
C LYS A 768 21.39 -15.67 27.84
N ALA A 769 21.86 -14.45 28.10
CA ALA A 769 21.57 -13.74 29.34
C ALA A 769 20.06 -13.59 29.55
N MET A 770 19.36 -13.09 28.51
CA MET A 770 17.90 -12.93 28.55
C MET A 770 17.16 -14.29 28.67
N TYR A 771 17.65 -15.34 27.99
CA TYR A 771 17.05 -16.67 28.03
C TYR A 771 17.13 -17.31 29.41
N GLU A 772 18.23 -17.08 30.15
CA GLU A 772 18.41 -17.56 31.52
C GLU A 772 17.74 -16.63 32.57
N GLY A 773 17.30 -15.44 32.18
CA GLY A 773 16.75 -14.43 33.10
C GLY A 773 17.82 -13.70 33.92
N ILE A 774 19.05 -13.63 33.38
CA ILE A 774 20.17 -12.90 33.97
C ILE A 774 20.12 -11.45 33.44
N LEU A 775 20.02 -10.49 34.37
CA LEU A 775 20.04 -9.06 34.05
C LEU A 775 21.49 -8.60 33.82
N VAL A 776 21.69 -7.79 32.78
CA VAL A 776 23.00 -7.24 32.40
C VAL A 776 22.93 -5.73 32.32
N ASP A 777 23.87 -5.04 32.98
CA ASP A 777 23.92 -3.57 33.03
C ASP A 777 24.61 -2.98 31.78
N LEU A 778 23.97 -3.12 30.62
CA LEU A 778 24.43 -2.59 29.33
C LEU A 778 23.45 -1.50 28.84
N PRO A 779 23.85 -0.21 28.85
CA PRO A 779 22.99 0.87 28.38
C PRO A 779 23.05 0.98 26.85
N PHE A 780 22.13 0.36 26.11
CA PHE A 780 22.11 0.47 24.64
C PHE A 780 21.39 1.72 24.16
N ALA A 781 21.85 2.26 23.04
CA ALA A 781 21.16 3.35 22.37
C ALA A 781 19.82 2.87 21.78
N THR A 782 18.77 3.70 21.91
CA THR A 782 17.40 3.35 21.49
C THR A 782 17.31 3.01 20.00
N PHE A 783 18.03 3.76 19.15
CA PHE A 783 18.08 3.50 17.71
C PHE A 783 18.78 2.17 17.37
N PHE A 784 19.64 1.64 18.25
CA PHE A 784 20.22 0.31 18.08
C PHE A 784 19.25 -0.78 18.55
N LEU A 785 18.55 -0.58 19.67
CA LEU A 785 17.52 -1.51 20.15
C LEU A 785 16.38 -1.71 19.15
N SER A 786 16.03 -0.67 18.37
CA SER A 786 15.04 -0.81 17.28
C SER A 786 15.48 -1.79 16.19
N LYS A 787 16.79 -2.03 16.03
CA LYS A 787 17.34 -3.05 15.11
C LYS A 787 17.01 -4.46 15.56
N LEU A 788 16.90 -4.69 16.87
CA LEU A 788 16.47 -5.99 17.40
C LEU A 788 15.04 -6.36 16.99
N LYS A 789 14.21 -5.33 16.77
CA LYS A 789 12.85 -5.45 16.24
C LYS A 789 12.76 -5.40 14.71
N GLN A 790 13.90 -5.31 14.02
CA GLN A 790 13.96 -5.08 12.57
C GLN A 790 13.19 -3.82 12.14
N LYS A 791 13.17 -2.78 12.99
CA LYS A 791 12.52 -1.50 12.73
C LYS A 791 13.51 -0.50 12.15
N TYR A 792 13.04 0.28 11.18
CA TYR A 792 13.78 1.39 10.60
C TYR A 792 13.66 2.63 11.48
N ASN A 793 14.78 3.31 11.68
CA ASN A 793 14.82 4.60 12.37
C ASN A 793 14.67 5.73 11.34
N PHE A 794 14.06 6.82 11.78
CA PHE A 794 13.78 8.00 10.95
C PHE A 794 14.47 9.24 11.52
N LEU A 795 14.20 10.41 10.93
CA LEU A 795 14.81 11.68 11.32
C LEU A 795 14.69 11.97 12.83
N ASN A 796 13.56 11.66 13.44
CA ASN A 796 13.30 11.94 14.86
C ASN A 796 14.09 11.06 15.82
N ASP A 797 14.72 9.98 15.33
CA ASP A 797 15.66 9.14 16.08
C ASP A 797 17.08 9.68 16.05
N LEU A 798 17.39 10.56 15.10
CA LEU A 798 18.74 11.10 14.93
C LEU A 798 19.27 11.84 16.17
N PRO A 799 18.48 12.58 16.97
CA PRO A 799 18.94 13.19 18.21
C PRO A 799 19.55 12.19 19.20
N SER A 800 19.11 10.93 19.18
CA SER A 800 19.66 9.90 20.07
C SER A 800 21.08 9.43 19.67
N LEU A 801 21.51 9.73 18.45
CA LEU A 801 22.85 9.45 17.95
C LEU A 801 23.70 10.73 17.89
N ASP A 802 23.18 11.75 17.21
CA ASP A 802 23.85 13.02 16.93
C ASP A 802 22.85 14.20 16.98
N PRO A 803 22.71 14.86 18.14
CA PRO A 803 21.86 16.04 18.30
C PRO A 803 22.25 17.22 17.41
N GLU A 804 23.55 17.37 17.11
CA GLU A 804 24.06 18.50 16.34
C GLU A 804 23.70 18.36 14.86
N LEU A 805 23.91 17.18 14.29
CA LEU A 805 23.49 16.88 12.92
C LEU A 805 21.98 17.04 12.74
N TYR A 806 21.18 16.58 13.72
CA TYR A 806 19.72 16.77 13.69
C TYR A 806 19.35 18.27 13.60
N ARG A 807 19.99 19.13 14.41
CA ARG A 807 19.76 20.58 14.37
C ARG A 807 20.11 21.17 13.00
N HIS A 808 21.19 20.73 12.37
CA HIS A 808 21.59 21.17 11.03
C HIS A 808 20.60 20.73 9.95
N LEU A 809 20.09 19.50 10.00
CA LEU A 809 19.09 19.01 9.05
C LEU A 809 17.74 19.73 9.22
N LEU A 810 17.33 20.02 10.46
CA LEU A 810 16.13 20.83 10.72
C LEU A 810 16.28 22.27 10.23
N PHE A 811 17.47 22.85 10.31
CA PHE A 811 17.75 24.16 9.73
C PHE A 811 17.52 24.14 8.21
N LEU A 812 17.99 23.11 7.51
CA LEU A 812 17.74 22.94 6.07
C LEU A 812 16.24 22.79 5.75
N LYS A 813 15.48 22.07 6.58
CA LYS A 813 14.02 21.90 6.41
C LYS A 813 13.27 23.22 6.47
N HIS A 814 13.69 24.14 7.34
CA HIS A 814 13.03 25.43 7.58
C HIS A 814 13.72 26.61 6.88
N TYR A 815 14.67 26.33 5.98
CA TYR A 815 15.41 27.37 5.28
C TYR A 815 14.50 28.09 4.27
N ASN A 816 14.37 29.41 4.41
CA ASN A 816 13.48 30.22 3.56
C ASN A 816 14.13 30.71 2.25
N GLY A 817 15.44 30.49 2.06
CA GLY A 817 16.18 30.89 0.85
C GLY A 817 16.22 29.80 -0.22
N ASP A 818 17.05 29.99 -1.26
CA ASP A 818 17.32 28.92 -2.24
C ASP A 818 18.40 27.98 -1.72
N ILE A 819 18.03 26.74 -1.42
CA ILE A 819 18.96 25.70 -0.93
C ILE A 819 20.03 25.38 -1.96
N ALA A 820 19.79 25.61 -3.25
CA ALA A 820 20.79 25.38 -4.30
C ALA A 820 22.06 26.25 -4.13
N GLU A 821 21.96 27.37 -3.41
CA GLU A 821 23.10 28.26 -3.09
C GLU A 821 24.04 27.67 -2.04
N LEU A 822 23.59 26.68 -1.25
CA LEU A 822 24.40 26.03 -0.22
C LEU A 822 25.39 24.99 -0.81
N GLU A 823 25.34 24.76 -2.13
CA GLU A 823 26.20 23.83 -2.87
C GLU A 823 26.28 22.42 -2.26
N LEU A 824 25.16 21.95 -1.70
CA LEU A 824 25.03 20.60 -1.18
C LEU A 824 24.75 19.61 -2.32
N TYR A 825 25.34 18.42 -2.22
CA TYR A 825 25.15 17.29 -3.14
C TYR A 825 24.70 16.06 -2.35
N PHE A 826 24.19 15.02 -3.03
CA PHE A 826 23.75 13.78 -2.37
C PHE A 826 24.93 12.86 -2.01
N VAL A 827 25.87 13.41 -1.22
CA VAL A 827 27.10 12.76 -0.75
C VAL A 827 27.23 12.99 0.76
N ILE A 828 27.77 11.99 1.47
CA ILE A 828 28.09 12.10 2.89
C ILE A 828 29.58 11.84 3.11
N VAL A 829 30.19 12.65 3.98
CA VAL A 829 31.60 12.50 4.38
C VAL A 829 31.67 11.79 5.74
N ASN A 830 32.38 10.68 5.77
CA ASN A 830 32.68 9.93 6.99
C ASN A 830 34.14 10.16 7.36
N ASN A 831 34.39 10.58 8.60
CA ASN A 831 35.74 10.74 9.15
C ASN A 831 35.93 9.76 10.30
N GLU A 832 36.45 8.58 10.00
CA GLU A 832 36.66 7.53 11.01
C GLU A 832 38.16 7.23 11.13
N TYR A 833 38.69 7.32 12.35
CA TYR A 833 40.13 7.12 12.65
C TYR A 833 41.11 7.96 11.81
N GLY A 834 40.65 9.10 11.29
CA GLY A 834 41.46 10.03 10.48
C GLY A 834 41.41 9.77 8.97
N GLU A 835 40.71 8.73 8.51
CA GLU A 835 40.41 8.52 7.09
C GLU A 835 39.10 9.21 6.72
N GLN A 836 39.15 10.06 5.68
CA GLN A 836 37.98 10.70 5.11
C GLN A 836 37.49 9.90 3.90
N CYS A 837 36.29 9.33 4.01
CA CYS A 837 35.63 8.60 2.95
C CYS A 837 34.36 9.34 2.51
N GLU A 838 34.22 9.58 1.20
CA GLU A 838 33.03 10.17 0.60
C GLU A 838 32.15 9.10 -0.04
N GLU A 839 30.92 8.98 0.45
CA GLU A 839 29.94 8.00 -0.01
C GLU A 839 28.74 8.68 -0.67
N GLU A 840 28.27 8.13 -1.79
CA GLU A 840 27.06 8.60 -2.46
C GLU A 840 25.81 8.07 -1.76
N LEU A 841 24.86 8.96 -1.45
CA LEU A 841 23.58 8.59 -0.84
C LEU A 841 22.61 7.94 -1.84
N LEU A 842 22.82 8.19 -3.13
CA LEU A 842 22.05 7.64 -4.24
C LEU A 842 22.96 7.55 -5.49
N PRO A 843 22.68 6.63 -6.43
CA PRO A 843 23.51 6.48 -7.63
C PRO A 843 23.58 7.78 -8.45
N GLY A 844 24.79 8.31 -8.66
CA GLY A 844 25.01 9.60 -9.34
C GLY A 844 24.78 10.81 -8.42
N GLY A 845 24.80 10.60 -7.10
CA GLY A 845 24.55 11.63 -6.09
C GLY A 845 25.60 12.74 -6.07
N ARG A 846 26.83 12.47 -6.54
CA ARG A 846 27.91 13.47 -6.68
C ARG A 846 27.57 14.59 -7.65
N ASP A 847 26.80 14.30 -8.70
CA ASP A 847 26.41 15.27 -9.72
C ASP A 847 25.04 15.90 -9.45
N MET A 848 24.31 15.42 -8.44
CA MET A 848 22.96 15.87 -8.11
C MET A 848 22.99 16.93 -7.00
N ARG A 849 22.63 18.16 -7.36
CA ARG A 849 22.50 19.26 -6.38
C ARG A 849 21.24 19.14 -5.55
N VAL A 850 21.35 19.52 -4.28
CA VAL A 850 20.21 19.67 -3.37
C VAL A 850 19.51 21.00 -3.68
N THR A 851 18.20 20.96 -3.84
CA THR A 851 17.30 22.06 -4.17
C THR A 851 16.09 22.04 -3.24
N ASN A 852 15.28 23.10 -3.25
CA ASN A 852 14.04 23.17 -2.46
C ASN A 852 13.06 22.02 -2.75
N ASP A 853 13.08 21.45 -3.96
CA ASP A 853 12.20 20.34 -4.34
C ASP A 853 12.68 18.98 -3.80
N ASN A 854 13.98 18.80 -3.56
CA ASN A 854 14.58 17.51 -3.18
C ASN A 854 15.25 17.51 -1.79
N VAL A 855 15.26 18.64 -1.07
CA VAL A 855 15.87 18.77 0.27
C VAL A 855 15.31 17.76 1.27
N ILE A 856 14.00 17.51 1.25
CA ILE A 856 13.36 16.55 2.16
C ILE A 856 13.93 15.14 1.91
N THR A 857 14.12 14.76 0.65
CA THR A 857 14.75 13.49 0.28
C THR A 857 16.20 13.42 0.76
N PHE A 858 16.98 14.51 0.59
CA PHE A 858 18.35 14.60 1.09
C PHE A 858 18.41 14.38 2.61
N ILE A 859 17.58 15.09 3.39
CA ILE A 859 17.49 14.96 4.85
C ILE A 859 17.19 13.51 5.26
N HIS A 860 16.23 12.86 4.61
CA HIS A 860 15.87 11.48 4.91
C HIS A 860 16.99 10.50 4.57
N LEU A 861 17.71 10.70 3.46
CA LEU A 861 18.81 9.82 3.07
C LEU A 861 20.00 9.96 4.02
N VAL A 862 20.35 11.17 4.46
CA VAL A 862 21.40 11.40 5.47
C VAL A 862 21.02 10.72 6.79
N ALA A 863 19.80 10.92 7.28
CA ALA A 863 19.33 10.27 8.51
C ALA A 863 19.32 8.74 8.39
N ASN A 864 18.85 8.20 7.25
CA ASN A 864 18.84 6.77 6.98
C ASN A 864 20.27 6.19 6.92
N HIS A 865 21.21 6.90 6.31
CA HIS A 865 22.60 6.47 6.24
C HIS A 865 23.19 6.32 7.65
N ARG A 866 23.09 7.37 8.47
CA ARG A 866 23.61 7.41 9.85
C ARG A 866 22.95 6.41 10.80
N LEU A 867 21.63 6.25 10.74
CA LEU A 867 20.90 5.43 11.72
C LEU A 867 20.71 3.98 11.29
N ASN A 868 20.76 3.69 10.00
CA ASN A 868 20.40 2.38 9.46
C ASN A 868 21.53 1.76 8.63
N TYR A 869 22.11 2.49 7.67
CA TYR A 869 23.06 1.93 6.70
C TYR A 869 24.43 1.62 7.31
N GLN A 870 25.07 2.58 7.97
CA GLN A 870 26.46 2.46 8.43
C GLN A 870 26.69 1.34 9.47
N ILE A 871 25.65 0.96 10.22
CA ILE A 871 25.68 -0.13 11.22
C ILE A 871 24.95 -1.40 10.74
N ARG A 872 24.51 -1.47 9.47
CA ARG A 872 23.60 -2.52 8.99
C ARG A 872 24.22 -3.91 9.12
N ALA A 873 25.47 -4.07 8.70
CA ALA A 873 26.15 -5.36 8.71
C ALA A 873 26.35 -5.89 10.14
N GLN A 874 26.85 -5.04 11.03
CA GLN A 874 27.09 -5.32 12.45
C GLN A 874 25.77 -5.65 13.17
N SER A 875 24.76 -4.81 12.98
CA SER A 875 23.44 -4.98 13.60
C SER A 875 22.72 -6.24 13.12
N THR A 876 22.88 -6.61 11.84
CA THR A 876 22.28 -7.84 11.28
C THR A 876 22.95 -9.08 11.86
N HIS A 877 24.28 -9.09 12.02
CA HIS A 877 24.98 -10.22 12.63
C HIS A 877 24.64 -10.36 14.11
N PHE A 878 24.63 -9.24 14.84
CA PHE A 878 24.19 -9.21 16.23
C PHE A 878 22.76 -9.76 16.39
N LEU A 879 21.84 -9.31 15.53
CA LEU A 879 20.47 -9.78 15.52
C LEU A 879 20.37 -11.29 15.27
N ARG A 880 21.14 -11.82 14.32
CA ARG A 880 21.16 -13.26 14.00
C ARG A 880 21.53 -14.09 15.22
N GLY A 881 22.61 -13.72 15.93
CA GLY A 881 23.01 -14.40 17.15
C GLY A 881 21.97 -14.30 18.26
N PHE A 882 21.39 -13.11 18.45
CA PHE A 882 20.34 -12.88 19.44
C PHE A 882 19.08 -13.72 19.19
N GLN A 883 18.68 -13.85 17.91
CA GLN A 883 17.48 -14.59 17.50
C GLN A 883 17.60 -16.12 17.59
N GLN A 884 18.80 -16.67 17.80
CA GLN A 884 19.00 -18.11 18.05
C GLN A 884 18.26 -18.58 19.31
N LEU A 885 18.20 -17.72 20.33
CA LEU A 885 17.58 -18.01 21.63
C LEU A 885 16.28 -17.26 21.85
N ILE A 886 16.18 -16.04 21.32
CA ILE A 886 15.01 -15.18 21.53
C ILE A 886 14.29 -14.95 20.19
N PRO A 887 13.18 -15.65 19.93
CA PRO A 887 12.37 -15.46 18.72
C PRO A 887 11.89 -14.02 18.55
N LYS A 888 11.81 -13.57 17.29
CA LYS A 888 11.32 -12.24 16.92
C LYS A 888 9.95 -11.92 17.52
N ASP A 889 8.99 -12.84 17.41
CA ASP A 889 7.62 -12.69 17.94
C ASP A 889 7.59 -12.32 19.43
N TRP A 890 8.59 -12.75 20.21
CA TRP A 890 8.65 -12.48 21.65
C TRP A 890 9.11 -11.06 21.94
N ILE A 891 10.00 -10.53 21.12
CA ILE A 891 10.59 -9.19 21.27
C ILE A 891 9.71 -8.11 20.64
N ASP A 892 8.97 -8.45 19.58
CA ASP A 892 7.99 -7.55 18.97
C ASP A 892 6.88 -7.13 19.94
N MET A 893 6.70 -7.88 21.04
CA MET A 893 5.81 -7.49 22.13
C MET A 893 6.20 -6.18 22.80
N PHE A 894 7.48 -5.76 22.76
CA PHE A 894 8.03 -4.67 23.57
C PHE A 894 8.53 -3.50 22.71
N ASN A 895 8.44 -2.27 23.20
CA ASN A 895 9.14 -1.12 22.58
C ASN A 895 10.63 -1.10 22.95
N GLU A 896 11.40 -0.18 22.35
CA GLU A 896 12.85 -0.09 22.52
C GLU A 896 13.25 0.16 23.99
N HIS A 897 12.52 1.04 24.69
CA HIS A 897 12.76 1.33 26.11
C HIS A 897 12.41 0.12 27.00
N GLU A 898 11.33 -0.59 26.69
CA GLU A 898 10.92 -1.81 27.39
C GLU A 898 11.93 -2.95 27.17
N ILE A 899 12.53 -3.06 25.99
CA ILE A 899 13.63 -4.01 25.73
C ILE A 899 14.85 -3.66 26.59
N GLN A 900 15.21 -2.38 26.71
CA GLN A 900 16.28 -1.96 27.62
C GLN A 900 15.99 -2.37 29.07
N VAL A 901 14.74 -2.25 29.50
CA VAL A 901 14.27 -2.67 30.83
C VAL A 901 14.32 -4.20 30.96
N LEU A 902 13.97 -4.96 29.91
CA LEU A 902 14.13 -6.43 29.88
C LEU A 902 15.59 -6.89 30.02
N ILE A 903 16.53 -6.16 29.41
CA ILE A 903 17.96 -6.48 29.45
C ILE A 903 18.56 -6.14 30.81
N SER A 904 18.31 -4.92 31.31
CA SER A 904 19.04 -4.38 32.47
C SER A 904 18.25 -4.36 33.78
N GLY A 905 16.94 -4.61 33.75
CA GLY A 905 16.08 -4.49 34.92
C GLY A 905 15.49 -3.08 35.09
N SER A 906 14.64 -2.92 36.11
CA SER A 906 13.92 -1.66 36.36
C SER A 906 14.87 -0.52 36.74
N LEU A 907 14.64 0.67 36.18
CA LEU A 907 15.33 1.91 36.56
C LEU A 907 14.77 2.55 37.84
N GLU A 908 13.63 2.05 38.34
CA GLU A 908 12.99 2.55 39.54
C GLU A 908 13.87 2.30 40.78
N SER A 909 13.75 3.19 41.78
CA SER A 909 14.44 3.01 43.06
C SER A 909 14.06 1.68 43.70
N LEU A 910 15.01 1.04 44.38
CA LEU A 910 14.80 -0.21 45.10
C LEU A 910 13.55 -0.11 46.00
N ASP A 911 12.51 -0.87 45.70
CA ASP A 911 11.36 -1.03 46.59
C ASP A 911 11.76 -1.92 47.77
N ILE A 912 12.15 -1.27 48.86
CA ILE A 912 12.62 -1.93 50.07
C ILE A 912 11.48 -2.70 50.76
N ASP A 913 10.24 -2.22 50.64
CA ASP A 913 9.09 -2.88 51.26
C ASP A 913 8.74 -4.17 50.51
N ASP A 914 8.79 -4.16 49.17
CA ASP A 914 8.66 -5.37 48.35
C ASP A 914 9.81 -6.35 48.61
N LEU A 915 11.07 -5.89 48.65
CA LEU A 915 12.22 -6.74 48.98
C LEU A 915 12.05 -7.38 50.37
N ARG A 916 11.65 -6.60 51.38
CA ARG A 916 11.41 -7.08 52.75
C ARG A 916 10.32 -8.14 52.80
N SER A 917 9.21 -7.94 52.08
CA SER A 917 8.09 -8.90 52.03
C SER A 917 8.46 -10.24 51.40
N ASN A 918 9.49 -10.26 50.54
CA ASN A 918 9.96 -11.44 49.81
C ASN A 918 11.31 -11.99 50.32
N THR A 919 11.77 -11.56 51.50
CA THR A 919 13.03 -12.01 52.11
C THR A 919 12.85 -13.24 52.99
N ASN A 920 13.69 -14.26 52.80
CA ASN A 920 13.80 -15.42 53.68
C ASN A 920 14.86 -15.17 54.77
N TYR A 921 14.61 -15.63 56.00
CA TYR A 921 15.56 -15.52 57.11
C TYR A 921 16.06 -16.90 57.55
N SER A 922 17.34 -17.02 57.88
CA SER A 922 17.95 -18.30 58.26
C SER A 922 19.00 -18.16 59.37
N ALA A 923 19.39 -19.30 59.98
CA ALA A 923 20.37 -19.39 61.07
C ALA A 923 20.05 -18.53 62.32
N GLY A 924 18.77 -18.43 62.68
CA GLY A 924 18.33 -17.76 63.91
C GLY A 924 17.91 -16.30 63.73
N TYR A 925 17.96 -15.77 62.51
CA TYR A 925 17.20 -14.56 62.18
C TYR A 925 15.76 -14.88 61.79
N HIS A 926 14.86 -13.97 62.13
CA HIS A 926 13.45 -13.97 61.78
C HIS A 926 12.98 -12.51 61.57
N PRO A 927 11.81 -12.27 60.95
CA PRO A 927 11.36 -10.92 60.61
C PRO A 927 11.37 -9.92 61.77
N ASP A 928 10.97 -10.36 62.96
CA ASP A 928 10.87 -9.50 64.17
C ASP A 928 12.18 -9.36 64.97
N HIS A 929 13.31 -9.84 64.45
CA HIS A 929 14.59 -9.80 65.17
C HIS A 929 15.16 -8.38 65.16
N GLU A 930 15.66 -7.87 66.30
CA GLU A 930 16.15 -6.48 66.45
C GLU A 930 17.18 -6.07 65.38
N VAL A 931 18.18 -6.93 65.11
CA VAL A 931 19.18 -6.72 64.05
C VAL A 931 18.56 -6.62 62.64
N ILE A 932 17.47 -7.35 62.37
CA ILE A 932 16.77 -7.33 61.08
C ILE A 932 15.97 -6.02 60.92
N GLU A 933 15.31 -5.55 61.98
CA GLU A 933 14.66 -4.23 61.96
C GLU A 933 15.69 -3.11 61.75
N MET A 934 16.80 -3.14 62.49
CA MET A 934 17.91 -2.21 62.29
C MET A 934 18.44 -2.25 60.86
N PHE A 935 18.59 -3.44 60.27
CA PHE A 935 19.02 -3.61 58.88
C PHE A 935 18.08 -2.90 57.89
N TRP A 936 16.77 -3.13 57.98
CA TRP A 936 15.80 -2.51 57.07
C TRP A 936 15.73 -0.99 57.24
N GLU A 937 15.81 -0.49 58.48
CA GLU A 937 15.88 0.96 58.73
C GLU A 937 17.14 1.59 58.13
N VAL A 938 18.29 0.92 58.26
CA VAL A 938 19.56 1.37 57.68
C VAL A 938 19.46 1.38 56.16
N LEU A 939 18.93 0.33 55.54
CA LEU A 939 18.77 0.25 54.09
C LEU A 939 17.81 1.34 53.57
N LYS A 940 16.71 1.64 54.29
CA LYS A 940 15.81 2.76 53.96
C LYS A 940 16.49 4.13 54.05
N SER A 941 17.50 4.27 54.91
CA SER A 941 18.26 5.52 55.06
C SER A 941 19.35 5.74 53.99
N PHE A 942 19.63 4.73 53.16
CA PHE A 942 20.64 4.84 52.10
C PHE A 942 20.17 5.75 50.95
N SER A 943 21.11 6.45 50.31
CA SER A 943 20.88 7.12 49.03
C SER A 943 20.56 6.10 47.93
N SER A 944 19.90 6.55 46.86
CA SER A 944 19.58 5.68 45.71
C SER A 944 20.83 4.98 45.13
N ASP A 945 21.97 5.66 45.10
CA ASP A 945 23.25 5.07 44.66
C ASP A 945 23.72 3.93 45.58
N ASN A 946 23.67 4.14 46.90
CA ASN A 946 24.04 3.11 47.87
C ASN A 946 23.04 1.94 47.90
N GLN A 947 21.76 2.17 47.62
CA GLN A 947 20.77 1.10 47.45
C GLN A 947 21.07 0.24 46.22
N LYS A 948 21.48 0.85 45.09
CA LYS A 948 21.92 0.13 43.89
C LYS A 948 23.19 -0.70 44.17
N LYS A 949 24.17 -0.11 44.85
CA LYS A 949 25.39 -0.82 45.28
C LYS A 949 25.09 -1.97 46.22
N PHE A 950 24.16 -1.79 47.17
CA PHE A 950 23.69 -2.87 48.03
C PHE A 950 23.04 -4.00 47.23
N LEU A 951 22.14 -3.65 46.30
CA LEU A 951 21.49 -4.66 45.48
C LEU A 951 22.50 -5.41 44.62
N LYS A 952 23.50 -4.71 44.06
CA LYS A 952 24.63 -5.32 43.35
C LYS A 952 25.44 -6.22 44.27
N PHE A 953 25.70 -5.79 45.49
CA PHE A 953 26.43 -6.57 46.48
C PHE A 953 25.74 -7.89 46.83
N VAL A 954 24.40 -7.92 46.94
CA VAL A 954 23.68 -9.13 47.36
C VAL A 954 23.13 -9.98 46.21
N THR A 955 22.89 -9.39 45.04
CA THR A 955 22.31 -10.08 43.87
C THR A 955 23.23 -10.13 42.66
N GLY A 956 24.35 -9.39 42.64
CA GLY A 956 25.18 -9.18 41.45
C GLY A 956 24.60 -8.19 40.44
N CYS A 957 23.38 -7.67 40.65
CA CYS A 957 22.76 -6.69 39.75
C CYS A 957 22.45 -5.38 40.49
N SER A 958 22.72 -4.24 39.85
CA SER A 958 22.38 -2.91 40.36
C SER A 958 20.88 -2.60 40.32
N ARG A 959 20.08 -3.45 39.66
CA ARG A 959 18.64 -3.25 39.40
C ARG A 959 17.80 -4.45 39.84
N GLY A 960 16.57 -4.16 40.26
CA GLY A 960 15.61 -5.16 40.74
C GLY A 960 14.94 -5.94 39.61
N PRO A 961 14.37 -7.12 39.92
CA PRO A 961 13.56 -7.89 38.98
C PRO A 961 12.28 -7.13 38.57
N LEU A 962 11.88 -7.31 37.31
CA LEU A 962 10.83 -6.49 36.66
C LEU A 962 9.42 -6.67 37.22
N LEU A 963 9.12 -7.84 37.77
CA LEU A 963 7.82 -8.17 38.35
C LEU A 963 7.82 -8.06 39.88
N GLY A 964 8.84 -7.43 40.46
CA GLY A 964 9.08 -7.37 41.90
C GLY A 964 9.88 -8.56 42.43
N PHE A 965 10.31 -8.45 43.68
CA PHE A 965 11.23 -9.38 44.35
C PHE A 965 10.62 -10.76 44.62
N GLN A 966 9.31 -10.91 44.48
CA GLN A 966 8.63 -12.21 44.50
C GLN A 966 9.16 -13.17 43.42
N TYR A 967 9.58 -12.63 42.28
CA TYR A 967 10.08 -13.39 41.13
C TYR A 967 11.62 -13.49 41.11
N LEU A 968 12.30 -13.03 42.18
CA LEU A 968 13.73 -13.25 42.33
C LEU A 968 13.99 -14.72 42.66
N GLU A 969 14.73 -15.41 41.79
CA GLU A 969 15.08 -16.81 41.99
C GLU A 969 16.61 -17.00 41.99
N PRO A 970 17.21 -17.56 43.06
CA PRO A 970 16.58 -17.90 44.35
C PRO A 970 16.13 -16.66 45.15
N LYS A 971 15.16 -16.79 46.06
CA LYS A 971 14.68 -15.66 46.88
C LYS A 971 15.81 -15.06 47.72
N PHE A 972 15.76 -13.75 47.94
CA PHE A 972 16.73 -13.06 48.79
C PHE A 972 16.70 -13.64 50.20
N CYS A 973 17.86 -13.98 50.75
CA CYS A 973 17.97 -14.60 52.06
C CYS A 973 18.97 -13.88 52.96
N ILE A 974 18.57 -13.59 54.21
CA ILE A 974 19.48 -13.07 55.23
C ILE A 974 19.81 -14.20 56.21
N HIS A 975 21.10 -14.50 56.31
CA HIS A 975 21.65 -15.55 57.14
C HIS A 975 22.50 -14.96 58.25
N ARG A 976 22.33 -15.42 59.48
CA ARG A 976 23.18 -15.01 60.59
C ARG A 976 24.61 -15.53 60.41
N ALA A 977 25.58 -14.64 60.37
CA ALA A 977 26.99 -15.02 60.36
C ALA A 977 27.47 -15.40 61.78
N GLY A 978 27.97 -16.62 61.94
CA GLY A 978 28.58 -17.13 63.19
C GLY A 978 27.71 -18.10 64.00
N VAL A 979 28.34 -18.87 64.88
CA VAL A 979 27.67 -19.83 65.79
C VAL A 979 27.05 -19.06 66.97
N PRO A 980 25.81 -19.37 67.41
CA PRO A 980 25.22 -18.75 68.59
C PRO A 980 26.13 -18.95 69.82
N GLY A 981 26.60 -17.85 70.43
CA GLY A 981 27.40 -17.88 71.68
C GLY A 981 28.88 -17.52 71.57
N MET A 982 29.42 -17.24 70.37
CA MET A 982 30.80 -16.74 70.18
C MET A 982 30.79 -15.24 69.86
N GLU A 983 31.26 -14.40 70.78
CA GLU A 983 31.22 -12.92 70.69
C GLU A 983 32.24 -12.31 69.69
N GLU A 984 33.19 -13.11 69.16
CA GLU A 984 34.25 -12.68 68.23
C GLU A 984 33.77 -12.37 66.80
N HIS A 985 32.47 -12.48 66.52
CA HIS A 985 31.92 -12.30 65.17
C HIS A 985 31.30 -10.93 64.90
N ALA A 986 31.16 -10.06 65.90
CA ALA A 986 30.48 -8.75 65.76
C ALA A 986 31.29 -7.70 64.98
N ASP A 987 32.61 -7.86 64.82
CA ASP A 987 33.46 -6.91 64.09
C ASP A 987 33.69 -7.26 62.61
N ARG A 988 33.23 -8.44 62.18
CA ARG A 988 33.35 -8.89 60.79
C ARG A 988 32.48 -8.03 59.87
N LEU A 989 32.90 -7.91 58.62
CA LEU A 989 32.10 -7.29 57.58
C LEU A 989 30.96 -8.23 57.15
N PRO A 990 29.80 -7.69 56.71
CA PRO A 990 28.81 -8.52 56.06
C PRO A 990 29.40 -9.05 54.75
N THR A 991 29.11 -10.30 54.45
CA THR A 991 29.56 -10.97 53.22
C THR A 991 28.35 -11.45 52.43
N SER A 992 28.42 -11.45 51.11
CA SER A 992 27.34 -11.95 50.26
C SER A 992 27.76 -13.21 49.50
N ALA A 993 26.75 -14.00 49.11
CA ALA A 993 26.89 -14.99 48.05
C ALA A 993 25.82 -14.67 47.00
N THR A 994 26.21 -13.86 46.01
CA THR A 994 25.34 -13.34 44.94
C THR A 994 24.64 -14.46 44.15
N CYS A 995 25.29 -15.63 44.06
CA CYS A 995 24.78 -16.87 43.47
C CYS A 995 23.48 -17.37 44.12
N MET A 996 23.34 -17.16 45.43
CA MET A 996 22.19 -17.62 46.23
C MET A 996 21.32 -16.45 46.68
N ASN A 997 21.58 -15.23 46.19
CA ASN A 997 21.00 -13.99 46.70
C ASN A 997 21.05 -13.95 48.25
N LEU A 998 22.19 -14.33 48.82
CA LEU A 998 22.36 -14.55 50.26
C LEU A 998 23.22 -13.45 50.88
N LEU A 999 22.71 -12.78 51.91
CA LEU A 999 23.46 -11.87 52.77
C LEU A 999 23.79 -12.57 54.09
N LYS A 1000 25.07 -12.81 54.35
CA LYS A 1000 25.55 -13.24 55.67
C LYS A 1000 25.78 -12.01 56.53
N LEU A 1001 24.84 -11.75 57.44
CA LEU A 1001 24.82 -10.58 58.30
C LEU A 1001 25.29 -10.96 59.72
N PRO A 1002 26.37 -10.36 60.25
CA PRO A 1002 26.76 -10.52 61.64
C PRO A 1002 25.76 -9.90 62.62
N PRO A 1003 25.67 -10.42 63.86
CA PRO A 1003 24.79 -9.88 64.90
C PRO A 1003 25.35 -8.59 65.51
N TYR A 1004 25.28 -7.49 64.76
CA TYR A 1004 25.72 -6.17 65.22
C TYR A 1004 24.90 -5.67 66.42
N LYS A 1005 25.56 -4.96 67.34
CA LYS A 1005 24.94 -4.48 68.58
C LYS A 1005 24.25 -3.12 68.43
N THR A 1006 24.68 -2.30 67.47
CA THR A 1006 24.12 -0.95 67.25
C THR A 1006 23.86 -0.69 65.77
N LYS A 1007 22.88 0.18 65.51
CA LYS A 1007 22.50 0.63 64.16
C LYS A 1007 23.66 1.31 63.42
N GLU A 1008 24.44 2.14 64.12
CA GLU A 1008 25.60 2.86 63.57
C GLU A 1008 26.71 1.90 63.12
N GLN A 1009 26.94 0.84 63.91
CA GLN A 1009 27.91 -0.20 63.57
C GLN A 1009 27.48 -0.95 62.30
N LEU A 1010 26.20 -1.35 62.21
CA LEU A 1010 25.63 -2.00 61.04
C LEU A 1010 25.76 -1.10 59.80
N GLN A 1011 25.36 0.17 59.91
CA GLN A 1011 25.42 1.13 58.82
C GLN A 1011 26.85 1.33 58.30
N THR A 1012 27.82 1.54 59.19
CA THR A 1012 29.22 1.78 58.80
C THR A 1012 29.82 0.54 58.14
N LYS A 1013 29.61 -0.65 58.71
CA LYS A 1013 30.15 -1.91 58.18
C LYS A 1013 29.49 -2.32 56.86
N LEU A 1014 28.18 -2.11 56.73
CA LEU A 1014 27.45 -2.39 55.48
C LEU A 1014 27.84 -1.42 54.37
N LEU A 1015 27.95 -0.11 54.66
CA LEU A 1015 28.43 0.89 53.69
C LEU A 1015 29.86 0.59 53.25
N TYR A 1016 30.73 0.17 54.16
CA TYR A 1016 32.08 -0.24 53.81
C TYR A 1016 32.05 -1.44 52.86
N ALA A 1017 31.31 -2.51 53.21
CA ALA A 1017 31.25 -3.72 52.39
C ALA A 1017 30.73 -3.47 50.96
N ILE A 1018 29.66 -2.69 50.80
CA ILE A 1018 29.09 -2.42 49.47
C ILE A 1018 29.96 -1.50 48.60
N ASN A 1019 30.84 -0.69 49.19
CA ASN A 1019 31.75 0.21 48.46
C ASN A 1019 33.16 -0.39 48.25
N SER A 1020 33.47 -1.54 48.86
CA SER A 1020 34.81 -2.12 48.80
C SER A 1020 35.11 -2.87 47.49
N GLU A 1021 34.12 -3.09 46.61
CA GLU A 1021 34.20 -3.82 45.33
C GLU A 1021 34.94 -5.17 45.35
N ALA A 1022 35.22 -5.72 46.53
CA ALA A 1022 35.95 -6.97 46.68
C ALA A 1022 35.05 -8.14 46.26
N GLY A 1023 35.41 -8.78 45.14
CA GLY A 1023 34.85 -10.05 44.69
C GLY A 1023 35.17 -11.21 45.65
N PHE A 1024 34.84 -12.43 45.23
CA PHE A 1024 34.86 -13.71 45.98
C PHE A 1024 36.11 -14.05 46.84
N ASP A 1025 37.17 -13.23 46.86
CA ASP A 1025 38.47 -13.51 47.48
C ASP A 1025 38.55 -13.27 49.00
N LEU A 1026 37.47 -12.83 49.67
CA LEU A 1026 37.46 -12.54 51.11
C LEU A 1026 36.62 -13.50 51.97
N SER A 1027 36.15 -14.62 51.42
CA SER A 1027 35.40 -15.63 52.19
C SER A 1027 36.25 -16.74 52.75
#